data_AF-A0A8T3R4I4-F1
#
_entry.id   AF-A0A8T3R4I4-F1
#
_cell.length_a   1.000
_cell.length_b   1.000
_cell.length_c   1.000
_cell.angle_alpha   90.00
_cell.angle_beta   90.00
_cell.angle_gamma   90.00
#
_symmetry.space_group_name_H-M   'P 1'
#
loop_
_entity.id
_entity.type
_entity.pdbx_description
1 polymer ?
#
loop_
_entity_poly.entity_id
_entity_poly.type
_entity_poly.pdbx_seq_one_letter_code
_entity_poly.pdbx_strand_id
1 'polypeptide(L)'
;MDIDDLGHGLSLAKAYLASRPVRLAPGPLTHGSCRNWPYVHARGIRPWCRPVHSQPCRRASIDVEDDTASPGIGVDPKDDRTDPVAAAADDGRAPAADDGRAAAADDGRAPQRGKTVHGEAANAGHRVLAPDDAEVEAYLETALKAPAPDRSPDDRPASADADDQRETVVILDFGSQFAQLIARRVRELDVYSELLPHDTPMAELERRGTRAIILSGSPNSVYDEGAPRPDPAIWSGKVPVLGICYGAQLMAHELGGDVIPFNHREYGPATVSITADGGLFAGIDREQPVWMSHGDSISRLPHGFTATAQTDSTPFAGLADPTRNLYGIQFHPEVVHTPRGRDVLRNFVVDIAGVSPTWTAGNFIDTTVADIRERVDAHAAATGSDGLVICALSGGVDSAVAAALVHRAVGDRLTCIYVDHGLMRKKESELLRVTFERDLGMNLVMVDARGRFLVRLAGVEDPEQKRKIIGDEFIRVFEEEAAKLGRIDFLTQGTLYPDVIESATSETKAAQKIKTHHNVGGLPADLRFQLIEPLRYLFKDEVRKVGLEMGLPEAMVLRQPFPGPGLAIRIIGEVTAERLDTLREADWIVIDEIKAANLYRSLWQSFAILTPVFSVGVMGDGRTYANVVAIRAVTSEDGMTADWAKLPYDVLGKISSRIVNEVPGVNRVVYDISSKPPATIEWE
;
A
#
# COMPACT_ATOMS: atom_id res chain seq x y z
N MET A 1 -45.54 15.77 -48.41
CA MET A 1 -44.44 16.74 -48.25
C MET A 1 -43.19 15.89 -48.11
N ASP A 2 -42.52 15.48 -49.19
CA ASP A 2 -42.20 16.19 -50.46
C ASP A 2 -41.20 17.34 -50.19
N ILE A 3 -40.12 17.54 -50.98
CA ILE A 3 -39.57 16.76 -52.11
C ILE A 3 -38.05 17.06 -52.25
N ASP A 4 -37.43 16.59 -53.34
CA ASP A 4 -36.06 16.84 -53.85
C ASP A 4 -35.60 18.35 -53.80
N ASP A 5 -34.34 18.76 -54.09
CA ASP A 5 -33.56 18.44 -55.30
C ASP A 5 -32.12 19.05 -55.33
N LEU A 6 -31.29 18.59 -56.29
CA LEU A 6 -30.06 19.22 -56.88
C LEU A 6 -28.82 19.58 -56.01
N GLY A 7 -27.60 19.72 -56.55
CA GLY A 7 -27.13 19.37 -57.91
C GLY A 7 -25.86 20.09 -58.45
N HIS A 8 -24.67 19.52 -58.25
CA HIS A 8 -23.41 19.60 -59.06
C HIS A 8 -22.65 20.91 -59.42
N GLY A 9 -21.30 20.80 -59.43
CA GLY A 9 -20.35 21.56 -60.27
C GLY A 9 -19.13 22.12 -59.52
N LEU A 10 -17.87 22.18 -60.01
CA LEU A 10 -17.08 21.58 -61.11
C LEU A 10 -15.70 21.18 -60.50
N SER A 11 -15.00 20.08 -60.81
CA SER A 11 -14.43 19.55 -62.08
C SER A 11 -13.13 20.23 -62.58
N LEU A 12 -11.97 19.56 -62.37
CA LEU A 12 -10.72 19.53 -63.18
C LEU A 12 -9.72 18.59 -62.44
N ALA A 13 -9.53 17.30 -62.81
CA ALA A 13 -8.80 16.72 -63.97
C ALA A 13 -7.25 16.86 -63.87
N LYS A 14 -6.39 15.85 -64.13
CA LYS A 14 -6.47 14.43 -64.60
C LYS A 14 -5.20 13.67 -64.09
N ALA A 15 -5.24 12.41 -63.63
CA ALA A 15 -5.13 11.11 -64.37
C ALA A 15 -3.74 10.86 -65.03
N TYR A 16 -3.14 9.66 -65.20
CA TYR A 16 -3.55 8.24 -65.38
C TYR A 16 -2.72 7.28 -64.45
N LEU A 17 -3.20 6.14 -63.89
CA LEU A 17 -3.41 4.78 -64.47
C LEU A 17 -2.12 4.13 -65.07
N ALA A 18 -1.79 2.83 -64.92
CA ALA A 18 -2.27 1.66 -64.11
C ALA A 18 -1.18 0.51 -64.19
N SER A 19 -1.31 -0.81 -63.90
CA SER A 19 -2.43 -1.71 -63.50
C SER A 19 -1.97 -3.09 -62.94
N ARG A 20 -2.75 -3.67 -62.00
CA ARG A 20 -3.03 -5.12 -61.74
C ARG A 20 -1.99 -6.07 -61.08
N PRO A 21 -2.43 -7.22 -60.47
CA PRO A 21 -1.63 -8.06 -59.55
C PRO A 21 -1.47 -9.54 -59.96
N VAL A 22 -0.68 -10.32 -59.19
CA VAL A 22 -0.56 -11.79 -59.28
C VAL A 22 -0.47 -12.45 -57.89
N ARG A 23 -1.08 -13.63 -57.69
CA ARG A 23 -0.86 -14.56 -56.56
C ARG A 23 0.02 -15.73 -57.00
N LEU A 24 0.76 -16.39 -56.09
CA LEU A 24 0.88 -17.86 -55.97
C LEU A 24 1.86 -18.31 -54.84
N ALA A 25 1.75 -19.58 -54.45
CA ALA A 25 2.62 -20.37 -53.54
C ALA A 25 2.44 -21.88 -53.90
N PRO A 26 3.10 -22.89 -53.29
CA PRO A 26 4.19 -22.91 -52.28
C PRO A 26 5.39 -23.90 -52.52
N GLY A 27 6.48 -23.77 -51.75
CA GLY A 27 7.49 -24.81 -51.42
C GLY A 27 8.50 -25.26 -52.52
N PRO A 28 9.39 -26.26 -52.29
CA PRO A 28 9.95 -26.76 -51.00
C PRO A 28 11.49 -27.07 -51.04
N LEU A 29 12.06 -27.66 -49.96
CA LEU A 29 13.43 -28.29 -49.84
C LEU A 29 14.65 -27.30 -49.78
N THR A 30 15.84 -27.58 -49.18
CA THR A 30 16.42 -28.73 -48.42
C THR A 30 17.54 -28.29 -47.43
N HIS A 31 18.17 -29.22 -46.69
CA HIS A 31 19.27 -28.99 -45.71
C HIS A 31 20.58 -28.39 -46.30
N GLY A 32 21.40 -27.74 -45.45
CA GLY A 32 22.78 -27.31 -45.79
C GLY A 32 23.63 -26.85 -44.59
N SER A 33 24.72 -27.55 -44.31
CA SER A 33 25.60 -27.43 -43.13
C SER A 33 26.49 -26.16 -43.03
N CYS A 34 26.55 -25.59 -41.81
CA CYS A 34 27.76 -25.31 -41.00
C CYS A 34 29.05 -24.63 -41.58
N ARG A 35 29.53 -23.62 -40.83
CA ARG A 35 30.92 -23.10 -40.64
C ARG A 35 31.42 -21.85 -41.41
N ASN A 36 31.98 -20.94 -40.59
CA ASN A 36 33.09 -20.00 -40.77
C ASN A 36 33.09 -18.96 -41.91
N TRP A 37 33.12 -17.68 -41.52
CA TRP A 37 33.71 -16.57 -42.27
C TRP A 37 34.70 -15.78 -41.38
N PRO A 38 35.85 -15.30 -41.90
CA PRO A 38 36.90 -14.62 -41.12
C PRO A 38 36.82 -13.08 -41.13
N TYR A 39 37.64 -12.46 -40.28
CA TYR A 39 37.92 -11.01 -40.21
C TYR A 39 38.71 -10.47 -41.44
N VAL A 40 38.57 -9.16 -41.77
CA VAL A 40 39.66 -8.12 -41.72
C VAL A 40 39.30 -6.79 -42.47
N HIS A 41 39.56 -5.67 -41.78
CA HIS A 41 39.64 -4.22 -42.09
C HIS A 41 39.63 -3.55 -43.49
N ALA A 42 39.10 -2.31 -43.51
CA ALA A 42 39.80 -1.07 -43.95
C ALA A 42 39.29 0.17 -43.15
N ARG A 43 40.12 0.98 -42.45
CA ARG A 43 40.70 2.33 -42.79
C ARG A 43 39.67 3.45 -43.07
N GLY A 44 39.80 4.73 -42.63
CA GLY A 44 40.78 5.51 -41.82
C GLY A 44 40.29 6.98 -41.70
N ILE A 45 40.76 7.88 -40.80
CA ILE A 45 41.99 8.73 -40.84
C ILE A 45 42.02 9.69 -39.61
N ARG A 46 43.17 10.33 -39.27
CA ARG A 46 43.36 11.37 -38.21
C ARG A 46 43.95 12.69 -38.76
N PRO A 47 43.92 13.80 -37.99
CA PRO A 47 45.13 14.33 -37.28
C PRO A 47 44.83 14.73 -35.81
N TRP A 48 45.69 14.92 -34.79
CA TRP A 48 47.15 14.95 -34.50
C TRP A 48 47.44 16.20 -33.61
N CYS A 49 47.81 16.01 -32.33
CA CYS A 49 48.82 16.82 -31.61
C CYS A 49 49.24 16.18 -30.26
N ARG A 50 50.43 16.55 -29.79
CA ARG A 50 51.17 16.10 -28.57
C ARG A 50 52.31 17.14 -28.31
N PRO A 51 53.15 17.13 -27.25
CA PRO A 51 53.92 16.01 -26.64
C PRO A 51 53.45 15.72 -25.18
N VAL A 52 54.18 15.29 -24.13
CA VAL A 52 55.62 15.07 -23.83
C VAL A 52 55.82 13.76 -23.03
N HIS A 53 56.66 13.72 -21.99
CA HIS A 53 57.08 12.53 -21.25
C HIS A 53 57.37 12.81 -19.76
N SER A 54 57.18 11.81 -18.89
CA SER A 54 58.32 11.12 -18.27
C SER A 54 57.93 9.71 -17.78
N GLN A 55 58.90 8.80 -17.81
CA GLN A 55 58.88 7.41 -17.30
C GLN A 55 60.37 7.03 -17.12
N PRO A 56 60.77 6.05 -16.26
CA PRO A 56 60.80 4.65 -16.74
C PRO A 56 60.81 3.51 -15.69
N CYS A 57 60.33 2.30 -16.09
CA CYS A 57 60.95 0.97 -15.86
C CYS A 57 61.22 0.43 -14.41
N ARG A 58 61.46 -0.88 -14.13
CA ARG A 58 61.26 -2.20 -14.81
C ARG A 58 61.58 -3.34 -13.80
N ARG A 59 60.87 -4.49 -13.91
CA ARG A 59 61.34 -5.91 -13.94
C ARG A 59 60.14 -6.83 -13.62
N ALA A 60 59.85 -7.99 -14.25
CA ALA A 60 60.62 -9.05 -14.94
C ALA A 60 61.33 -10.01 -13.97
N SER A 61 61.19 -11.35 -14.00
CA SER A 61 60.37 -12.25 -14.87
C SER A 61 60.15 -13.63 -14.20
N ILE A 62 59.12 -14.35 -14.69
CA ILE A 62 59.07 -15.78 -15.11
C ILE A 62 60.12 -16.76 -14.54
N ASP A 63 59.68 -17.94 -14.04
CA ASP A 63 60.09 -19.27 -14.56
C ASP A 63 59.17 -20.42 -14.02
N VAL A 64 59.26 -21.61 -14.64
CA VAL A 64 58.37 -22.79 -14.51
C VAL A 64 59.20 -24.07 -14.68
N GLU A 65 58.90 -25.15 -13.94
CA GLU A 65 58.99 -26.55 -14.43
C GLU A 65 58.35 -27.58 -13.46
N ASP A 66 58.08 -28.79 -13.97
CA ASP A 66 57.40 -29.91 -13.30
C ASP A 66 58.36 -30.81 -12.46
N ASP A 67 57.86 -31.80 -11.69
CA ASP A 67 57.76 -33.21 -12.16
C ASP A 67 57.37 -34.30 -11.11
N THR A 68 56.64 -35.31 -11.58
CA THR A 68 56.47 -36.72 -11.09
C THR A 68 55.74 -37.13 -9.78
N ALA A 69 55.10 -38.31 -9.90
CA ALA A 69 55.00 -39.43 -8.94
C ALA A 69 53.91 -39.50 -7.82
N SER A 70 52.77 -40.10 -8.18
CA SER A 70 51.97 -41.03 -7.34
C SER A 70 52.67 -42.44 -7.28
N PRO A 71 52.22 -43.47 -6.50
CA PRO A 71 50.90 -43.66 -5.85
C PRO A 71 50.84 -44.39 -4.47
N GLY A 72 49.62 -44.49 -3.90
CA GLY A 72 49.12 -45.78 -3.38
C GLY A 72 48.52 -45.86 -1.96
N ILE A 73 47.24 -46.29 -1.90
CA ILE A 73 46.60 -47.27 -0.97
C ILE A 73 47.06 -47.27 0.52
N GLY A 74 46.19 -47.15 1.53
CA GLY A 74 44.72 -47.04 1.59
C GLY A 74 44.13 -47.71 2.85
N VAL A 75 42.79 -47.84 2.88
CA VAL A 75 41.97 -48.62 3.86
C VAL A 75 41.66 -47.95 5.21
N ASP A 76 40.36 -48.01 5.54
CA ASP A 76 39.58 -47.57 6.73
C ASP A 76 39.65 -48.69 7.85
N PRO A 77 38.81 -48.82 8.91
CA PRO A 77 37.73 -47.97 9.44
C PRO A 77 37.59 -47.89 10.99
N LYS A 78 36.49 -47.27 11.48
CA LYS A 78 35.70 -47.61 12.71
C LYS A 78 36.26 -47.24 14.12
N ASP A 79 35.44 -47.05 15.18
CA ASP A 79 33.97 -46.88 15.34
C ASP A 79 33.63 -46.15 16.68
N ASP A 80 32.34 -45.85 16.90
CA ASP A 80 31.60 -45.73 18.19
C ASP A 80 31.91 -44.65 19.28
N ARG A 81 30.90 -43.78 19.49
CA ARG A 81 30.22 -43.37 20.76
C ARG A 81 31.02 -43.14 22.07
N THR A 82 30.82 -41.97 22.71
CA THR A 82 29.84 -41.76 23.82
C THR A 82 29.83 -40.33 24.42
N ASP A 83 28.63 -39.85 24.74
CA ASP A 83 28.30 -38.88 25.83
C ASP A 83 27.83 -39.70 27.08
N PRO A 84 27.65 -39.17 28.32
CA PRO A 84 27.31 -37.78 28.70
C PRO A 84 27.91 -37.25 30.06
N VAL A 85 27.32 -36.16 30.59
CA VAL A 85 27.17 -35.73 32.02
C VAL A 85 28.05 -34.56 32.57
N ALA A 86 27.48 -33.35 32.44
CA ALA A 86 27.21 -32.31 33.45
C ALA A 86 28.25 -31.75 34.48
N ALA A 87 28.16 -30.42 34.67
CA ALA A 87 28.05 -29.66 35.93
C ALA A 87 29.16 -28.66 36.35
N ALA A 88 28.68 -27.43 36.66
CA ALA A 88 29.21 -26.39 37.57
C ALA A 88 30.43 -25.51 37.20
N ALA A 89 30.26 -24.21 37.55
CA ALA A 89 31.18 -23.09 37.89
C ALA A 89 32.72 -23.22 37.68
N ASP A 90 33.48 -22.15 37.40
CA ASP A 90 33.39 -20.81 38.02
C ASP A 90 34.05 -19.66 37.19
N ASP A 91 34.13 -18.46 37.77
CA ASP A 91 34.64 -17.18 37.24
C ASP A 91 35.91 -17.19 36.35
N GLY A 92 35.92 -16.31 35.32
CA GLY A 92 37.05 -16.16 34.39
C GLY A 92 37.03 -14.91 33.48
N ARG A 93 37.15 -13.70 34.05
CA ARG A 93 37.06 -12.42 33.33
C ARG A 93 38.26 -12.13 32.41
N ALA A 94 38.03 -11.92 31.11
CA ALA A 94 39.02 -11.48 30.12
C ALA A 94 38.50 -10.27 29.28
N PRO A 95 39.38 -9.43 28.69
CA PRO A 95 38.99 -8.14 28.10
C PRO A 95 38.84 -8.12 26.56
N ALA A 96 38.07 -7.13 26.10
CA ALA A 96 38.04 -6.45 24.79
C ALA A 96 38.76 -7.07 23.57
N ALA A 97 37.99 -7.26 22.49
CA ALA A 97 38.46 -7.25 21.11
C ALA A 97 37.86 -6.04 20.36
N ASP A 98 38.58 -5.52 19.36
CA ASP A 98 38.29 -4.29 18.62
C ASP A 98 38.11 -4.61 17.12
N ASP A 99 36.89 -4.43 16.60
CA ASP A 99 36.53 -4.74 15.20
C ASP A 99 36.27 -3.45 14.41
N GLY A 100 37.34 -2.90 13.84
CA GLY A 100 37.30 -1.69 13.03
C GLY A 100 36.51 -1.87 11.72
N ARG A 101 35.35 -1.22 11.61
CA ARG A 101 34.59 -1.12 10.35
C ARG A 101 35.29 -0.18 9.36
N ALA A 102 35.77 -0.71 8.25
CA ALA A 102 36.32 0.08 7.16
C ALA A 102 35.24 0.93 6.47
N ALA A 103 35.51 2.22 6.26
CA ALA A 103 34.62 3.11 5.53
C ALA A 103 34.75 2.91 4.00
N ALA A 104 33.61 2.74 3.32
CA ALA A 104 33.55 2.87 1.86
C ALA A 104 33.42 4.36 1.48
N ALA A 105 34.11 4.79 0.42
CA ALA A 105 34.06 6.16 -0.07
C ALA A 105 32.86 6.35 -1.02
N ASP A 106 32.14 7.47 -0.86
CA ASP A 106 31.02 7.89 -1.71
C ASP A 106 31.54 8.62 -2.97
N ASP A 107 31.34 8.05 -4.15
CA ASP A 107 31.70 8.65 -5.44
C ASP A 107 30.56 9.49 -6.05
N GLY A 108 30.11 10.47 -5.27
CA GLY A 108 28.96 11.37 -5.46
C GLY A 108 28.47 11.58 -6.90
N ARG A 109 27.62 10.66 -7.37
CA ARG A 109 27.02 10.67 -8.71
C ARG A 109 25.52 10.38 -8.62
N ALA A 110 24.70 11.40 -8.86
CA ALA A 110 23.26 11.32 -8.69
C ALA A 110 22.64 10.14 -9.50
N PRO A 111 21.74 9.35 -8.89
CA PRO A 111 21.19 8.14 -9.52
C PRO A 111 20.31 8.50 -10.71
N GLN A 112 20.69 8.02 -11.89
CA GLN A 112 19.88 8.16 -13.10
C GLN A 112 18.68 7.20 -13.03
N ARG A 113 17.46 7.71 -13.25
CA ARG A 113 16.25 6.90 -13.28
C ARG A 113 16.34 5.82 -14.36
N GLY A 114 15.97 4.60 -13.99
CA GLY A 114 15.81 3.50 -14.94
C GLY A 114 14.73 3.79 -15.99
N LYS A 115 14.83 3.11 -17.12
CA LYS A 115 13.84 3.13 -18.21
C LYS A 115 13.13 1.78 -18.29
N THR A 116 11.88 1.80 -18.76
CA THR A 116 11.15 0.57 -19.10
C THR A 116 11.77 -0.12 -20.31
N VAL A 117 11.35 -1.36 -20.60
CA VAL A 117 11.80 -2.13 -21.78
C VAL A 117 11.51 -1.38 -23.10
N HIS A 118 10.52 -0.49 -23.11
CA HIS A 118 10.16 0.36 -24.26
C HIS A 118 10.85 1.74 -24.27
N GLY A 119 11.75 2.01 -23.31
CA GLY A 119 12.61 3.21 -23.29
C GLY A 119 11.99 4.46 -22.66
N GLU A 120 10.77 4.35 -22.13
CA GLU A 120 10.09 5.39 -21.37
C GLU A 120 10.71 5.55 -19.97
N ALA A 121 10.48 6.70 -19.33
CA ALA A 121 10.93 6.92 -17.95
C ALA A 121 10.07 6.10 -16.99
N ALA A 122 10.68 5.47 -15.98
CA ALA A 122 9.92 4.81 -14.92
C ALA A 122 9.00 5.83 -14.20
N ASN A 123 7.69 5.58 -14.21
CA ASN A 123 6.67 6.45 -13.65
C ASN A 123 6.65 6.37 -12.12
N ALA A 124 7.60 7.06 -11.49
CA ALA A 124 7.57 7.37 -10.06
C ALA A 124 6.41 8.35 -9.76
N GLY A 125 5.19 7.81 -9.62
CA GLY A 125 3.98 8.63 -9.46
C GLY A 125 2.64 7.89 -9.35
N HIS A 126 2.58 6.55 -9.44
CA HIS A 126 1.37 5.80 -9.07
C HIS A 126 1.63 4.98 -7.81
N ARG A 127 0.91 5.34 -6.74
CA ARG A 127 0.92 4.64 -5.46
C ARG A 127 0.03 3.41 -5.60
N VAL A 128 0.64 2.23 -5.66
CA VAL A 128 -0.09 0.98 -5.45
C VAL A 128 -0.01 0.67 -3.96
N LEU A 129 -1.05 1.07 -3.23
CA LEU A 129 -1.36 0.52 -1.90
C LEU A 129 -1.67 -0.98 -2.07
N ALA A 130 -1.39 -1.78 -1.03
CA ALA A 130 -1.49 -3.24 -1.12
C ALA A 130 -2.96 -3.67 -1.37
N PRO A 131 -3.31 -4.21 -2.54
CA PRO A 131 -4.70 -4.35 -2.91
C PRO A 131 -5.33 -5.63 -2.36
N ASP A 132 -6.58 -5.49 -1.91
CA ASP A 132 -7.60 -6.53 -1.96
C ASP A 132 -8.95 -5.94 -2.40
N ASP A 133 -9.53 -5.07 -1.59
CA ASP A 133 -10.85 -4.49 -1.89
C ASP A 133 -10.77 -3.22 -2.78
N ALA A 134 -9.83 -2.31 -2.50
CA ALA A 134 -9.70 -1.02 -3.18
C ALA A 134 -9.49 -1.10 -4.71
N GLU A 135 -8.85 -2.15 -5.25
CA GLU A 135 -8.76 -2.36 -6.71
C GLU A 135 -10.13 -2.65 -7.32
N VAL A 136 -10.94 -3.50 -6.67
CA VAL A 136 -12.30 -3.85 -7.13
C VAL A 136 -13.21 -2.64 -7.08
N GLU A 137 -13.10 -1.84 -6.01
CA GLU A 137 -13.90 -0.63 -5.82
C GLU A 137 -13.53 0.48 -6.81
N ALA A 138 -12.24 0.70 -7.08
CA ALA A 138 -11.79 1.64 -8.11
C ALA A 138 -12.30 1.27 -9.52
N TYR A 139 -12.41 -0.03 -9.84
CA TYR A 139 -13.05 -0.48 -11.08
C TYR A 139 -14.56 -0.17 -11.10
N LEU A 140 -15.27 -0.43 -9.99
CA LEU A 140 -16.71 -0.16 -9.87
C LEU A 140 -17.02 1.34 -9.95
N GLU A 141 -16.29 2.21 -9.25
CA GLU A 141 -16.45 3.67 -9.36
C GLU A 141 -16.25 4.17 -10.80
N THR A 142 -15.17 3.72 -11.44
CA THR A 142 -14.78 4.13 -12.80
C THR A 142 -15.82 3.72 -13.84
N ALA A 143 -16.39 2.53 -13.69
CA ALA A 143 -17.37 1.98 -14.62
C ALA A 143 -18.78 2.50 -14.39
N LEU A 144 -19.25 2.45 -13.14
CA LEU A 144 -20.64 2.69 -12.83
C LEU A 144 -21.03 4.17 -12.99
N LYS A 145 -20.03 5.08 -13.00
CA LYS A 145 -20.25 6.53 -13.10
C LYS A 145 -21.36 7.01 -12.17
N ALA A 146 -21.46 6.38 -11.01
CA ALA A 146 -22.40 6.78 -9.98
C ALA A 146 -22.18 8.28 -9.78
N PRO A 147 -23.23 9.12 -9.85
CA PRO A 147 -23.06 10.52 -9.55
C PRO A 147 -22.50 10.56 -8.13
N ALA A 148 -21.29 11.11 -7.96
CA ALA A 148 -20.71 11.31 -6.63
C ALA A 148 -21.81 11.93 -5.77
N PRO A 149 -22.18 11.31 -4.63
CA PRO A 149 -23.43 11.60 -3.94
C PRO A 149 -23.55 13.10 -3.77
N ASP A 150 -24.70 13.65 -4.18
CA ASP A 150 -24.89 15.10 -4.35
C ASP A 150 -24.43 15.78 -3.06
N ARG A 151 -23.24 16.43 -3.11
CA ARG A 151 -22.28 16.49 -1.98
C ARG A 151 -22.80 17.39 -0.86
N SER A 152 -23.82 16.92 -0.15
CA SER A 152 -24.41 17.61 0.98
C SER A 152 -23.42 17.61 2.14
N PRO A 153 -23.30 18.71 2.90
CA PRO A 153 -22.66 18.69 4.22
C PRO A 153 -23.24 17.62 5.16
N ASP A 154 -24.44 17.13 4.86
CA ASP A 154 -25.23 16.16 5.62
C ASP A 154 -24.97 14.69 5.19
N ASP A 155 -24.13 14.40 4.18
CA ASP A 155 -23.78 13.01 3.79
C ASP A 155 -22.76 12.35 4.78
N ARG A 156 -22.82 12.82 6.02
CA ARG A 156 -22.29 12.18 7.22
C ARG A 156 -23.30 11.11 7.69
N PRO A 157 -22.93 10.26 8.64
CA PRO A 157 -23.80 9.96 9.78
C PRO A 157 -24.62 11.18 10.23
N ALA A 158 -25.91 11.18 9.89
CA ALA A 158 -26.81 12.29 10.15
C ALA A 158 -27.45 12.11 11.54
N SER A 159 -26.68 12.36 12.59
CA SER A 159 -27.21 12.50 13.94
C SER A 159 -28.27 13.62 13.96
N ALA A 160 -29.55 13.25 13.97
CA ALA A 160 -30.66 14.19 13.77
C ALA A 160 -30.80 15.24 14.89
N ASP A 161 -30.15 15.03 16.03
CA ASP A 161 -30.08 15.96 17.15
C ASP A 161 -28.80 16.80 17.14
N ALA A 162 -28.94 18.10 17.43
CA ALA A 162 -27.83 19.05 17.49
C ALA A 162 -26.90 18.86 18.72
N ASP A 163 -27.19 17.87 19.57
CA ASP A 163 -26.47 17.55 20.82
C ASP A 163 -25.44 16.40 20.64
N ASP A 164 -25.48 15.67 19.50
CA ASP A 164 -24.58 14.53 19.18
C ASP A 164 -23.48 14.91 18.16
N GLN A 165 -22.90 16.10 18.30
CA GLN A 165 -21.73 16.48 17.50
C GLN A 165 -20.49 15.71 17.98
N ARG A 166 -20.12 14.65 17.23
CA ARG A 166 -18.92 13.83 17.44
C ARG A 166 -17.69 14.69 17.75
N GLU A 167 -17.14 14.57 18.96
CA GLU A 167 -15.99 15.34 19.42
C GLU A 167 -14.76 15.04 18.54
N THR A 168 -14.39 15.97 17.65
CA THR A 168 -13.43 15.69 16.57
C THR A 168 -12.06 16.32 16.84
N VAL A 169 -10.99 15.55 16.68
CA VAL A 169 -9.61 16.05 16.63
C VAL A 169 -9.18 16.25 15.18
N VAL A 170 -8.90 17.49 14.76
CA VAL A 170 -8.43 17.78 13.40
C VAL A 170 -6.91 17.83 13.36
N ILE A 171 -6.31 17.07 12.44
CA ILE A 171 -4.91 17.15 12.07
C ILE A 171 -4.85 18.01 10.79
N LEU A 172 -4.09 19.10 10.83
CA LEU A 172 -3.86 19.96 9.67
C LEU A 172 -2.56 19.54 8.96
N ASP A 173 -2.65 19.19 7.67
CA ASP A 173 -1.52 18.69 6.88
C ASP A 173 -0.73 19.82 6.19
N PHE A 174 0.51 20.01 6.64
CA PHE A 174 1.48 20.95 6.06
C PHE A 174 2.45 20.24 5.07
N GLY A 175 2.11 19.02 4.64
CA GLY A 175 2.91 18.17 3.76
C GLY A 175 3.81 17.19 4.52
N SER A 176 3.40 16.74 5.72
CA SER A 176 4.20 15.81 6.52
C SER A 176 4.08 14.37 6.00
N GLN A 177 5.20 13.66 5.89
CA GLN A 177 5.21 12.21 5.68
C GLN A 177 4.51 11.44 6.82
N PHE A 178 4.33 12.07 7.99
CA PHE A 178 3.72 11.48 9.17
C PHE A 178 2.30 11.99 9.47
N ALA A 179 1.68 12.83 8.62
CA ALA A 179 0.38 13.44 8.94
C ALA A 179 -0.74 12.42 9.18
N GLN A 180 -0.81 11.37 8.34
CA GLN A 180 -1.71 10.23 8.54
C GLN A 180 -1.39 9.42 9.80
N LEU A 181 -0.11 9.34 10.19
CA LEU A 181 0.32 8.63 11.39
C LEU A 181 -0.12 9.36 12.66
N ILE A 182 -0.07 10.71 12.69
CA ILE A 182 -0.68 11.51 13.77
C ILE A 182 -2.16 11.15 13.92
N ALA A 183 -2.93 11.18 12.82
CA ALA A 183 -4.36 10.86 12.84
C ALA A 183 -4.62 9.44 13.38
N ARG A 184 -3.86 8.44 12.91
CA ARG A 184 -3.92 7.06 13.40
C ARG A 184 -3.58 6.93 14.89
N ARG A 185 -2.55 7.61 15.38
CA ARG A 185 -2.21 7.61 16.83
C ARG A 185 -3.29 8.23 17.70
N VAL A 186 -4.08 9.18 17.18
CA VAL A 186 -5.29 9.67 17.88
C VAL A 186 -6.40 8.61 17.88
N ARG A 187 -6.63 7.88 16.77
CA ARG A 187 -7.57 6.75 16.75
C ARG A 187 -7.17 5.63 17.72
N GLU A 188 -5.87 5.39 17.90
CA GLU A 188 -5.37 4.44 18.89
C GLU A 188 -5.62 4.87 20.35
N LEU A 189 -6.06 6.10 20.61
CA LEU A 189 -6.53 6.58 21.92
C LEU A 189 -8.06 6.45 22.07
N ASP A 190 -8.71 5.74 21.15
CA ASP A 190 -10.16 5.58 21.04
C ASP A 190 -10.90 6.93 20.91
N VAL A 191 -10.26 7.91 20.24
CA VAL A 191 -10.79 9.25 19.94
C VAL A 191 -10.91 9.45 18.42
N TYR A 192 -12.01 10.06 17.96
CA TYR A 192 -12.23 10.35 16.55
C TYR A 192 -11.30 11.46 16.03
N SER A 193 -10.78 11.28 14.81
CA SER A 193 -9.84 12.21 14.20
C SER A 193 -9.99 12.31 12.68
N GLU A 194 -9.71 13.49 12.14
CA GLU A 194 -9.73 13.78 10.71
C GLU A 194 -8.43 14.48 10.28
N LEU A 195 -7.90 14.13 9.11
CA LEU A 195 -6.81 14.81 8.42
C LEU A 195 -7.38 15.76 7.37
N LEU A 196 -7.08 17.06 7.48
CA LEU A 196 -7.56 18.11 6.57
C LEU A 196 -6.39 18.98 6.04
N PRO A 197 -6.53 19.66 4.89
CA PRO A 197 -5.52 20.59 4.39
C PRO A 197 -5.21 21.72 5.38
N HIS A 198 -3.95 22.15 5.47
CA HIS A 198 -3.53 23.22 6.37
C HIS A 198 -4.35 24.51 6.26
N ASP A 199 -4.79 24.89 5.06
CA ASP A 199 -5.54 26.11 4.76
C ASP A 199 -7.05 26.00 5.05
N THR A 200 -7.49 24.94 5.74
CA THR A 200 -8.89 24.75 6.15
C THR A 200 -9.38 25.92 7.02
N PRO A 201 -10.42 26.67 6.60
CA PRO A 201 -10.91 27.83 7.36
C PRO A 201 -11.48 27.45 8.73
N MET A 202 -11.29 28.30 9.74
CA MET A 202 -11.75 28.04 11.10
C MET A 202 -13.27 27.83 11.18
N ALA A 203 -14.05 28.49 10.30
CA ALA A 203 -15.50 28.29 10.22
C ALA A 203 -15.91 26.89 9.70
N GLU A 204 -15.03 26.16 9.00
CA GLU A 204 -15.23 24.74 8.66
C GLU A 204 -14.86 23.83 9.83
N LEU A 205 -13.80 24.17 10.58
CA LEU A 205 -13.43 23.46 11.81
C LEU A 205 -14.54 23.57 12.87
N GLU A 206 -15.15 24.74 13.03
CA GLU A 206 -16.31 24.97 13.90
C GLU A 206 -17.55 24.14 13.43
N ARG A 207 -17.77 23.95 12.12
CA ARG A 207 -18.82 23.08 11.55
C ARG A 207 -18.55 21.56 11.69
N ARG A 208 -17.36 21.17 12.14
CA ARG A 208 -16.97 19.77 12.39
C ARG A 208 -16.99 19.40 13.87
N GLY A 209 -17.43 20.29 14.75
CA GLY A 209 -17.34 20.05 16.19
C GLY A 209 -15.88 19.87 16.65
N THR A 210 -14.94 20.60 16.04
CA THR A 210 -13.50 20.43 16.32
C THR A 210 -13.19 20.82 17.76
N ARG A 211 -12.71 19.85 18.55
CA ARG A 211 -12.38 19.99 19.97
C ARG A 211 -10.89 20.10 20.25
N ALA A 212 -10.04 19.68 19.31
CA ALA A 212 -8.60 19.91 19.34
C ALA A 212 -8.04 20.02 17.92
N ILE A 213 -6.96 20.78 17.74
CA ILE A 213 -6.23 20.91 16.47
C ILE A 213 -4.78 20.45 16.67
N ILE A 214 -4.26 19.61 15.77
CA ILE A 214 -2.85 19.24 15.72
C ILE A 214 -2.26 19.73 14.38
N LEU A 215 -1.21 20.53 14.45
CA LEU A 215 -0.49 21.04 13.28
C LEU A 215 0.70 20.13 12.99
N SER A 216 0.69 19.47 11.84
CA SER A 216 1.73 18.52 11.45
C SER A 216 3.06 19.20 11.05
N GLY A 217 4.10 18.37 10.85
CA GLY A 217 5.38 18.80 10.30
C GLY A 217 5.30 19.22 8.81
N SER A 218 6.41 19.71 8.27
CA SER A 218 6.53 20.09 6.86
C SER A 218 7.99 19.94 6.41
N PRO A 219 8.27 19.68 5.12
CA PRO A 219 9.63 19.75 4.57
C PRO A 219 10.14 21.19 4.36
N ASN A 220 9.28 22.20 4.50
CA ASN A 220 9.58 23.62 4.25
C ASN A 220 10.08 24.34 5.52
N SER A 221 10.78 25.46 5.35
CA SER A 221 10.99 26.47 6.40
C SER A 221 9.76 27.37 6.53
N VAL A 222 9.50 27.90 7.73
CA VAL A 222 8.43 28.90 7.97
C VAL A 222 8.67 30.22 7.23
N TYR A 223 9.91 30.44 6.74
CA TYR A 223 10.33 31.62 5.98
C TYR A 223 10.31 31.43 4.45
N ASP A 224 10.03 30.23 3.95
CA ASP A 224 10.02 29.97 2.50
C ASP A 224 8.88 30.73 1.79
N GLU A 225 9.11 31.18 0.55
CA GLU A 225 8.09 31.87 -0.24
C GLU A 225 6.97 30.90 -0.62
N GLY A 226 5.77 31.14 -0.08
CA GLY A 226 4.63 30.23 -0.23
C GLY A 226 4.60 29.07 0.78
N ALA A 227 5.38 29.14 1.86
CA ALA A 227 5.30 28.17 2.97
C ALA A 227 3.86 28.00 3.47
N PRO A 228 3.39 26.76 3.75
CA PRO A 228 1.99 26.47 4.07
C PRO A 228 1.58 27.05 5.44
N ARG A 229 0.41 27.70 5.52
CA ARG A 229 -0.07 28.43 6.71
C ARG A 229 -1.56 28.16 7.00
N PRO A 230 -1.98 28.10 8.28
CA PRO A 230 -3.37 27.90 8.65
C PRO A 230 -4.19 29.20 8.56
N ASP A 231 -5.50 29.09 8.75
CA ASP A 231 -6.33 30.24 9.12
C ASP A 231 -5.82 30.85 10.44
N PRO A 232 -5.37 32.12 10.48
CA PRO A 232 -4.84 32.75 11.69
C PRO A 232 -5.82 32.78 12.88
N ALA A 233 -7.12 32.53 12.65
CA ALA A 233 -8.11 32.40 13.72
C ALA A 233 -7.88 31.20 14.65
N ILE A 234 -7.09 30.18 14.26
CA ILE A 234 -6.77 29.06 15.18
C ILE A 234 -6.00 29.54 16.43
N TRP A 235 -5.22 30.61 16.30
CA TRP A 235 -4.43 31.19 17.40
C TRP A 235 -5.27 31.94 18.45
N SER A 236 -6.60 32.01 18.27
CA SER A 236 -7.53 32.67 19.20
C SER A 236 -7.66 31.98 20.56
N GLY A 237 -7.18 30.73 20.69
CA GLY A 237 -7.26 29.94 21.93
C GLY A 237 -8.66 29.40 22.27
N LYS A 238 -9.64 29.57 21.37
CA LYS A 238 -10.98 28.94 21.44
C LYS A 238 -10.90 27.41 21.55
N VAL A 239 -9.96 26.82 20.82
CA VAL A 239 -9.74 25.38 20.67
C VAL A 239 -8.27 25.13 20.96
N PRO A 240 -7.90 24.11 21.77
CA PRO A 240 -6.51 23.74 22.00
C PRO A 240 -5.76 23.39 20.72
N VAL A 241 -4.51 23.84 20.60
CA VAL A 241 -3.65 23.61 19.43
C VAL A 241 -2.32 23.00 19.86
N LEU A 242 -1.93 21.88 19.24
CA LEU A 242 -0.61 21.26 19.37
C LEU A 242 0.17 21.41 18.05
N GLY A 243 1.26 22.18 18.06
CA GLY A 243 2.23 22.22 16.97
C GLY A 243 3.26 21.09 17.07
N ILE A 244 3.46 20.34 15.99
CA ILE A 244 4.51 19.32 15.87
C ILE A 244 5.52 19.75 14.80
N CYS A 245 6.79 19.83 15.18
CA CYS A 245 7.90 20.23 14.32
C CYS A 245 7.65 21.60 13.62
N TYR A 246 7.32 21.62 12.33
CA TYR A 246 6.94 22.83 11.59
C TYR A 246 5.73 23.54 12.21
N GLY A 247 4.73 22.81 12.70
CA GLY A 247 3.58 23.39 13.38
C GLY A 247 3.95 24.18 14.64
N ALA A 248 4.99 23.75 15.36
CA ALA A 248 5.52 24.46 16.53
C ALA A 248 6.34 25.71 16.13
N GLN A 249 7.16 25.60 15.08
CA GLN A 249 7.92 26.71 14.51
C GLN A 249 6.98 27.81 13.98
N LEU A 250 5.91 27.43 13.29
CA LEU A 250 4.96 28.38 12.71
C LEU A 250 4.12 29.07 13.79
N MET A 251 3.65 28.32 14.80
CA MET A 251 3.04 28.89 16.01
C MET A 251 3.98 29.90 16.69
N ALA A 252 5.26 29.57 16.81
CA ALA A 252 6.25 30.49 17.39
C ALA A 252 6.45 31.74 16.53
N HIS A 253 6.59 31.58 15.21
CA HIS A 253 6.84 32.68 14.28
C HIS A 253 5.65 33.65 14.18
N GLU A 254 4.42 33.16 13.97
CA GLU A 254 3.24 34.01 13.79
C GLU A 254 2.80 34.73 15.08
N LEU A 255 3.14 34.18 16.25
CA LEU A 255 2.92 34.83 17.55
C LEU A 255 4.08 35.74 17.99
N GLY A 256 5.03 36.01 17.09
CA GLY A 256 6.09 37.01 17.30
C GLY A 256 7.29 36.51 18.10
N GLY A 257 7.52 35.19 18.18
CA GLY A 257 8.81 34.58 18.49
C GLY A 257 9.79 34.65 17.30
N ASP A 258 11.00 34.15 17.50
CA ASP A 258 12.01 34.02 16.43
C ASP A 258 12.30 32.54 16.16
N VAL A 259 12.40 32.17 14.89
CA VAL A 259 12.90 30.88 14.40
C VAL A 259 14.18 31.15 13.61
N ILE A 260 15.17 30.27 13.70
CA ILE A 260 16.43 30.36 12.95
C ILE A 260 16.71 29.07 12.18
N PRO A 261 17.27 29.14 10.96
CA PRO A 261 17.86 27.97 10.32
C PRO A 261 19.02 27.44 11.16
N PHE A 262 19.01 26.14 11.46
CA PHE A 262 20.06 25.50 12.25
C PHE A 262 21.18 25.00 11.33
N ASN A 263 22.43 25.36 11.64
CA ASN A 263 23.59 25.02 10.79
C ASN A 263 23.86 23.50 10.67
N HIS A 264 23.29 22.69 11.58
CA HIS A 264 23.31 21.23 11.53
C HIS A 264 21.87 20.71 11.66
N ARG A 265 21.28 20.27 10.55
CA ARG A 265 19.92 19.71 10.54
C ARG A 265 19.82 18.50 11.47
N GLU A 266 18.90 18.52 12.42
CA GLU A 266 18.75 17.46 13.42
C GLU A 266 17.68 16.46 12.96
N TYR A 267 18.14 15.41 12.27
CA TYR A 267 17.33 14.27 11.86
C TYR A 267 17.84 13.02 12.58
N GLY A 268 17.01 12.41 13.43
CA GLY A 268 17.33 11.14 14.09
C GLY A 268 16.98 11.10 15.58
N PRO A 269 17.56 10.14 16.32
CA PRO A 269 17.32 9.99 17.75
C PRO A 269 18.08 11.04 18.56
N ALA A 270 17.38 11.71 19.47
CA ALA A 270 17.94 12.61 20.48
C ALA A 270 17.37 12.27 21.86
N THR A 271 17.96 12.84 22.91
CA THR A 271 17.39 12.83 24.26
C THR A 271 16.85 14.22 24.57
N VAL A 272 15.60 14.31 25.01
CA VAL A 272 14.98 15.55 25.48
C VAL A 272 14.83 15.55 26.99
N SER A 273 15.25 16.65 27.61
CA SER A 273 15.10 16.94 29.03
C SER A 273 13.85 17.80 29.22
N ILE A 274 12.82 17.22 29.84
CA ILE A 274 11.52 17.85 30.11
C ILE A 274 11.66 18.79 31.31
N THR A 275 11.44 20.09 31.08
CA THR A 275 11.63 21.14 32.11
C THR A 275 10.35 21.42 32.90
N ALA A 276 9.17 21.22 32.30
CA ALA A 276 7.88 21.46 32.96
C ALA A 276 7.46 20.33 33.91
N ASP A 277 6.60 20.67 34.87
CA ASP A 277 5.85 19.71 35.69
C ASP A 277 4.39 19.67 35.22
N GLY A 278 3.97 18.52 34.68
CA GLY A 278 2.60 18.30 34.22
C GLY A 278 2.30 18.84 32.81
N GLY A 279 1.02 19.17 32.58
CA GLY A 279 0.51 19.55 31.25
C GLY A 279 0.76 18.45 30.20
N LEU A 280 1.27 18.84 29.04
CA LEU A 280 1.59 17.93 27.92
C LEU A 280 2.50 16.75 28.33
N PHE A 281 3.34 16.94 29.36
CA PHE A 281 4.30 15.95 29.83
C PHE A 281 3.93 15.31 31.18
N ALA A 282 2.66 15.37 31.59
CA ALA A 282 2.17 14.68 32.78
C ALA A 282 2.44 13.15 32.72
N GLY A 283 3.07 12.61 33.77
CA GLY A 283 3.36 11.18 33.89
C GLY A 283 4.52 10.66 33.02
N ILE A 284 5.34 11.55 32.47
CA ILE A 284 6.50 11.22 31.63
C ILE A 284 7.79 11.57 32.40
N ASP A 285 8.78 10.68 32.38
CA ASP A 285 10.04 10.85 33.11
C ASP A 285 10.89 11.97 32.48
N ARG A 286 11.74 12.63 33.28
CA ARG A 286 12.42 13.87 32.89
C ARG A 286 13.32 13.75 31.66
N GLU A 287 13.97 12.62 31.44
CA GLU A 287 14.80 12.37 30.24
C GLU A 287 14.07 11.38 29.33
N GLN A 288 13.85 11.72 28.06
CA GLN A 288 13.17 10.87 27.09
C GLN A 288 13.94 10.73 25.77
N PRO A 289 14.09 9.51 25.21
CA PRO A 289 14.49 9.34 23.82
C PRO A 289 13.35 9.77 22.89
N VAL A 290 13.66 10.64 21.92
CA VAL A 290 12.71 11.21 20.96
C VAL A 290 13.28 11.22 19.55
N TRP A 291 12.40 11.28 18.55
CA TRP A 291 12.78 11.47 17.15
C TRP A 291 12.70 12.95 16.74
N MET A 292 13.86 13.56 16.56
CA MET A 292 14.01 14.92 16.01
C MET A 292 14.02 14.85 14.48
N SER A 293 13.36 15.81 13.82
CA SER A 293 13.33 15.87 12.36
C SER A 293 13.12 17.29 11.82
N HIS A 294 14.03 18.21 12.13
CA HIS A 294 13.91 19.62 11.76
C HIS A 294 15.22 20.25 11.25
N GLY A 295 15.07 21.19 10.31
CA GLY A 295 16.17 22.04 9.84
C GLY A 295 16.27 23.38 10.55
N ASP A 296 15.16 23.87 11.08
CA ASP A 296 15.06 25.16 11.79
C ASP A 296 14.81 24.92 13.29
N SER A 297 15.15 25.90 14.14
CA SER A 297 14.93 25.85 15.58
C SER A 297 14.33 27.14 16.09
N ILE A 298 13.44 27.07 17.07
CA ILE A 298 12.94 28.25 17.79
C ILE A 298 14.11 28.82 18.62
N SER A 299 14.38 30.12 18.49
CA SER A 299 15.45 30.83 19.21
C SER A 299 14.95 31.88 20.19
N ARG A 300 13.68 32.30 20.06
CA ARG A 300 13.01 33.17 21.04
C ARG A 300 11.53 32.80 21.11
N LEU A 301 11.05 32.49 22.32
CA LEU A 301 9.63 32.19 22.55
C LEU A 301 8.72 33.41 22.27
N PRO A 302 7.46 33.18 21.85
CA PRO A 302 6.44 34.23 21.81
C PRO A 302 6.10 34.76 23.19
N HIS A 303 5.51 35.95 23.26
CA HIS A 303 4.98 36.47 24.52
C HIS A 303 3.87 35.55 25.07
N GLY A 304 3.96 35.19 26.34
CA GLY A 304 3.02 34.29 27.04
C GLY A 304 3.46 32.83 27.12
N PHE A 305 4.42 32.40 26.30
CA PHE A 305 4.90 31.01 26.30
C PHE A 305 6.01 30.77 27.31
N THR A 306 6.04 29.56 27.86
CA THR A 306 7.14 29.01 28.67
C THR A 306 7.81 27.84 27.96
N ALA A 307 9.09 27.59 28.26
CA ALA A 307 9.82 26.41 27.78
C ALA A 307 9.43 25.18 28.62
N THR A 308 9.02 24.10 27.97
CA THR A 308 8.53 22.86 28.62
C THR A 308 9.43 21.65 28.40
N ALA A 309 10.32 21.69 27.40
CA ALA A 309 11.37 20.69 27.17
C ALA A 309 12.53 21.28 26.35
N GLN A 310 13.74 20.70 26.46
CA GLN A 310 14.98 21.13 25.78
C GLN A 310 15.85 19.94 25.38
N THR A 311 16.70 20.08 24.36
CA THR A 311 17.85 19.18 24.09
C THR A 311 19.16 19.98 24.20
N ASP A 312 20.32 19.32 24.12
CA ASP A 312 21.64 19.96 24.09
C ASP A 312 21.79 20.98 22.93
N SER A 313 21.06 20.78 21.83
CA SER A 313 21.03 21.59 20.62
C SER A 313 19.87 22.60 20.59
N THR A 314 18.69 22.20 21.07
CA THR A 314 17.42 22.90 20.87
C THR A 314 16.85 23.33 22.24
N PRO A 315 17.04 24.59 22.66
CA PRO A 315 16.65 25.05 24.00
C PRO A 315 15.13 25.15 24.20
N PHE A 316 14.35 25.12 23.12
CA PHE A 316 12.88 25.18 23.11
C PHE A 316 12.29 23.98 22.37
N ALA A 317 12.75 22.77 22.70
CA ALA A 317 12.25 21.51 22.13
C ALA A 317 10.79 21.22 22.53
N GLY A 318 10.29 21.87 23.59
CA GLY A 318 8.87 22.01 23.90
C GLY A 318 8.56 23.42 24.41
N LEU A 319 7.38 23.93 24.06
CA LEU A 319 6.84 25.22 24.52
C LEU A 319 5.34 25.15 24.80
N ALA A 320 4.83 25.98 25.71
CA ALA A 320 3.39 26.06 26.00
C ALA A 320 2.94 27.44 26.47
N ASP A 321 1.72 27.83 26.10
CA ASP A 321 0.90 28.84 26.75
C ASP A 321 -0.44 28.21 27.17
N PRO A 322 -0.54 27.72 28.43
CA PRO A 322 -1.78 27.15 28.96
C PRO A 322 -2.94 28.15 29.10
N THR A 323 -2.70 29.47 28.98
CA THR A 323 -3.78 30.47 29.06
C THR A 323 -4.54 30.61 27.74
N ARG A 324 -3.91 30.23 26.62
CA ARG A 324 -4.51 30.16 25.28
C ARG A 324 -4.65 28.72 24.76
N ASN A 325 -4.33 27.72 25.57
CA ASN A 325 -4.30 26.30 25.19
C ASN A 325 -3.39 26.00 23.97
N LEU A 326 -2.28 26.72 23.84
CA LEU A 326 -1.34 26.57 22.74
C LEU A 326 -0.09 25.79 23.20
N TYR A 327 0.25 24.72 22.51
CA TYR A 327 1.34 23.81 22.86
C TYR A 327 2.19 23.52 21.62
N GLY A 328 3.50 23.36 21.79
CA GLY A 328 4.41 23.04 20.68
C GLY A 328 5.51 22.08 21.11
N ILE A 329 5.90 21.18 20.20
CA ILE A 329 7.02 20.26 20.36
C ILE A 329 7.82 20.15 19.07
N GLN A 330 9.15 20.06 19.19
CA GLN A 330 10.07 20.06 18.05
C GLN A 330 10.41 18.64 17.55
N PHE A 331 10.05 17.61 18.33
CA PHE A 331 10.14 16.19 18.01
C PHE A 331 8.78 15.58 17.60
N HIS A 332 8.82 14.38 17.01
CA HIS A 332 7.64 13.65 16.55
C HIS A 332 7.15 12.61 17.58
N PRO A 333 6.01 12.81 18.26
CA PRO A 333 5.43 11.83 19.18
C PRO A 333 4.70 10.66 18.48
N GLU A 334 4.43 10.77 17.18
CA GLU A 334 3.63 9.80 16.43
C GLU A 334 4.40 8.56 15.97
N VAL A 335 5.73 8.67 15.90
CA VAL A 335 6.65 7.60 15.43
C VAL A 335 7.09 6.67 16.56
N VAL A 336 7.31 5.40 16.23
CA VAL A 336 7.76 4.35 17.18
C VAL A 336 9.11 4.65 17.87
N HIS A 337 9.91 5.53 17.27
CA HIS A 337 11.19 6.01 17.81
C HIS A 337 11.05 6.97 19.00
N THR A 338 9.83 7.40 19.35
CA THR A 338 9.53 8.22 20.54
C THR A 338 8.64 7.41 21.49
N PRO A 339 9.21 6.58 22.41
CA PRO A 339 8.45 5.52 23.10
C PRO A 339 7.31 6.01 23.99
N ARG A 340 7.42 7.22 24.55
CA ARG A 340 6.36 7.88 25.35
C ARG A 340 5.47 8.82 24.54
N GLY A 341 5.61 8.85 23.21
CA GLY A 341 4.87 9.77 22.33
C GLY A 341 3.35 9.56 22.34
N ARG A 342 2.89 8.31 22.55
CA ARG A 342 1.48 8.00 22.82
C ARG A 342 0.94 8.76 24.05
N ASP A 343 1.73 8.85 25.12
CA ASP A 343 1.32 9.56 26.34
C ASP A 343 1.27 11.08 26.09
N VAL A 344 2.21 11.63 25.32
CA VAL A 344 2.19 13.05 24.91
C VAL A 344 0.90 13.39 24.13
N LEU A 345 0.52 12.54 23.17
CA LEU A 345 -0.72 12.72 22.41
C LEU A 345 -1.97 12.53 23.28
N ARG A 346 -1.98 11.56 24.21
CA ARG A 346 -3.08 11.38 25.17
C ARG A 346 -3.25 12.60 26.07
N ASN A 347 -2.16 13.10 26.64
CA ASN A 347 -2.16 14.27 27.52
C ASN A 347 -2.70 15.52 26.79
N PHE A 348 -2.45 15.66 25.48
CA PHE A 348 -3.06 16.73 24.68
C PHE A 348 -4.55 16.50 24.40
N VAL A 349 -4.90 15.33 23.84
CA VAL A 349 -6.25 15.06 23.33
C VAL A 349 -7.27 14.86 24.46
N VAL A 350 -6.94 14.05 25.45
CA VAL A 350 -7.87 13.68 26.53
C VAL A 350 -7.76 14.67 27.68
N ASP A 351 -6.55 14.87 28.23
CA ASP A 351 -6.38 15.60 29.50
C ASP A 351 -6.43 17.14 29.32
N ILE A 352 -5.93 17.68 28.20
CA ILE A 352 -5.92 19.13 27.90
C ILE A 352 -7.18 19.56 27.12
N ALA A 353 -7.57 18.85 26.07
CA ALA A 353 -8.72 19.22 25.24
C ALA A 353 -10.07 18.63 25.70
N GLY A 354 -10.04 17.73 26.68
CA GLY A 354 -11.25 17.13 27.25
C GLY A 354 -12.06 16.33 26.24
N VAL A 355 -11.38 15.69 25.27
CA VAL A 355 -12.04 14.85 24.26
C VAL A 355 -12.27 13.45 24.83
N SER A 356 -13.50 12.98 24.74
CA SER A 356 -13.95 11.72 25.30
C SER A 356 -13.48 10.54 24.44
N PRO A 357 -12.89 9.47 25.00
CA PRO A 357 -12.50 8.28 24.26
C PRO A 357 -13.73 7.40 23.94
N THR A 358 -14.59 7.88 23.03
CA THR A 358 -15.85 7.24 22.61
C THR A 358 -15.75 6.53 21.26
N TRP A 359 -14.66 6.69 20.51
CA TRP A 359 -14.44 6.07 19.21
C TRP A 359 -13.94 4.63 19.36
N THR A 360 -14.83 3.77 19.85
CA THR A 360 -14.61 2.33 20.02
C THR A 360 -15.31 1.55 18.90
N ALA A 361 -14.87 0.32 18.62
CA ALA A 361 -15.47 -0.52 17.59
C ALA A 361 -16.97 -0.77 17.81
N GLY A 362 -17.40 -0.99 19.07
CA GLY A 362 -18.82 -1.18 19.41
C GLY A 362 -19.66 0.06 19.15
N ASN A 363 -19.23 1.23 19.65
CA ASN A 363 -19.94 2.50 19.43
C ASN A 363 -20.01 2.86 17.94
N PHE A 364 -18.93 2.60 17.20
CA PHE A 364 -18.89 2.77 15.75
C PHE A 364 -19.88 1.84 15.02
N ILE A 365 -19.96 0.56 15.41
CA ILE A 365 -20.93 -0.39 14.85
C ILE A 365 -22.35 0.11 15.08
N ASP A 366 -22.72 0.43 16.32
CA ASP A 366 -24.11 0.71 16.65
C ASP A 366 -24.60 2.06 16.08
N THR A 367 -23.73 3.08 16.00
CA THR A 367 -24.03 4.32 15.25
C THR A 367 -24.15 4.06 13.75
N THR A 368 -23.13 3.48 13.12
CA THR A 368 -23.10 3.23 11.67
C THR A 368 -24.28 2.34 11.21
N VAL A 369 -24.69 1.37 12.04
CA VAL A 369 -25.86 0.51 11.79
C VAL A 369 -27.19 1.29 11.86
N ALA A 370 -27.28 2.30 12.73
CA ALA A 370 -28.43 3.21 12.78
C ALA A 370 -28.43 4.16 11.58
N ASP A 371 -27.29 4.81 11.29
CA ASP A 371 -27.09 5.74 10.17
C ASP A 371 -27.53 5.12 8.82
N ILE A 372 -27.06 3.89 8.54
CA ILE A 372 -27.39 3.16 7.32
C ILE A 372 -28.90 2.84 7.26
N ARG A 373 -29.48 2.39 8.38
CA ARG A 373 -30.90 2.02 8.43
C ARG A 373 -31.78 3.23 8.17
N GLU A 374 -31.51 4.36 8.84
CA GLU A 374 -32.28 5.59 8.64
C GLU A 374 -32.17 6.09 7.20
N ARG A 375 -30.97 6.14 6.62
CA ARG A 375 -30.75 6.60 5.23
C ARG A 375 -31.48 5.72 4.21
N VAL A 376 -31.46 4.39 4.38
CA VAL A 376 -32.15 3.45 3.49
C VAL A 376 -33.66 3.51 3.68
N ASP A 377 -34.17 3.57 4.91
CA ASP A 377 -35.60 3.63 5.20
C ASP A 377 -36.22 4.97 4.76
N ALA A 378 -35.52 6.09 4.94
CA ALA A 378 -35.93 7.40 4.46
C ALA A 378 -35.99 7.45 2.92
N HIS A 379 -35.02 6.85 2.21
CA HIS A 379 -35.04 6.78 0.76
C HIS A 379 -36.16 5.88 0.21
N ALA A 380 -36.38 4.72 0.84
CA ALA A 380 -37.47 3.80 0.52
C ALA A 380 -38.82 4.49 0.65
N ALA A 381 -39.05 5.19 1.77
CA ALA A 381 -40.26 5.97 2.01
C ALA A 381 -40.42 7.15 1.03
N ALA A 382 -39.34 7.86 0.69
CA ALA A 382 -39.37 9.01 -0.21
C ALA A 382 -39.60 8.64 -1.68
N THR A 383 -39.17 7.45 -2.13
CA THR A 383 -39.23 7.03 -3.53
C THR A 383 -40.18 5.86 -3.83
N GLY A 384 -40.88 5.35 -2.81
CA GLY A 384 -41.82 4.23 -2.93
C GLY A 384 -41.13 2.93 -3.38
N SER A 385 -39.95 2.64 -2.82
CA SER A 385 -39.16 1.45 -3.14
C SER A 385 -39.00 0.52 -1.93
N ASP A 386 -38.50 -0.68 -2.18
CA ASP A 386 -38.19 -1.65 -1.13
C ASP A 386 -36.84 -1.36 -0.42
N GLY A 387 -36.09 -0.34 -0.87
CA GLY A 387 -34.80 0.05 -0.30
C GLY A 387 -33.70 -1.01 -0.49
N LEU A 388 -33.65 -1.64 -1.66
CA LEU A 388 -32.73 -2.76 -1.91
C LEU A 388 -31.28 -2.28 -2.09
N VAL A 389 -30.36 -3.04 -1.51
CA VAL A 389 -28.93 -2.76 -1.46
C VAL A 389 -28.16 -3.93 -2.10
N ILE A 390 -27.18 -3.63 -2.96
CA ILE A 390 -26.21 -4.63 -3.44
C ILE A 390 -24.82 -4.38 -2.88
N CYS A 391 -24.04 -5.44 -2.68
CA CYS A 391 -22.61 -5.34 -2.34
C CYS A 391 -21.78 -6.22 -3.27
N ALA A 392 -20.68 -5.67 -3.80
CA ALA A 392 -19.67 -6.44 -4.52
C ALA A 392 -18.72 -7.09 -3.50
N LEU A 393 -18.78 -8.42 -3.36
CA LEU A 393 -17.99 -9.15 -2.39
C LEU A 393 -16.78 -9.76 -3.11
N SER A 394 -15.57 -9.27 -2.80
CA SER A 394 -14.30 -9.76 -3.38
C SER A 394 -13.76 -11.00 -2.67
N GLY A 395 -14.10 -11.14 -1.38
CA GLY A 395 -13.46 -12.07 -0.44
C GLY A 395 -12.34 -11.44 0.40
N GLY A 396 -12.04 -10.16 0.19
CA GLY A 396 -11.20 -9.31 1.04
C GLY A 396 -11.81 -9.08 2.43
N VAL A 397 -11.21 -8.17 3.21
CA VAL A 397 -11.65 -7.89 4.58
C VAL A 397 -12.54 -6.65 4.68
N ASP A 398 -12.42 -5.69 3.75
CA ASP A 398 -13.18 -4.44 3.80
C ASP A 398 -14.58 -4.67 3.23
N SER A 399 -14.70 -5.27 2.04
CA SER A 399 -16.00 -5.65 1.47
C SER A 399 -16.78 -6.60 2.39
N ALA A 400 -16.07 -7.48 3.12
CA ALA A 400 -16.64 -8.36 4.13
C ALA A 400 -17.21 -7.62 5.35
N VAL A 401 -16.46 -6.67 5.93
CA VAL A 401 -16.92 -5.89 7.09
C VAL A 401 -18.02 -4.90 6.68
N ALA A 402 -17.92 -4.29 5.49
CA ALA A 402 -18.98 -3.44 4.93
C ALA A 402 -20.28 -4.22 4.71
N ALA A 403 -20.21 -5.42 4.12
CA ALA A 403 -21.37 -6.31 4.00
C ALA A 403 -21.98 -6.68 5.36
N ALA A 404 -21.15 -6.97 6.37
CA ALA A 404 -21.61 -7.30 7.72
C ALA A 404 -22.34 -6.12 8.41
N LEU A 405 -21.78 -4.91 8.33
CA LEU A 405 -22.41 -3.70 8.88
C LEU A 405 -23.75 -3.42 8.19
N VAL A 406 -23.79 -3.46 6.85
CA VAL A 406 -25.01 -3.20 6.08
C VAL A 406 -26.05 -4.29 6.33
N HIS A 407 -25.68 -5.57 6.42
CA HIS A 407 -26.63 -6.64 6.77
C HIS A 407 -27.24 -6.44 8.17
N ARG A 408 -26.43 -6.05 9.17
CA ARG A 408 -26.92 -5.70 10.52
C ARG A 408 -27.84 -4.47 10.52
N ALA A 409 -27.69 -3.56 9.56
CA ALA A 409 -28.58 -2.43 9.35
C ALA A 409 -29.92 -2.81 8.66
N VAL A 410 -29.87 -3.43 7.48
CA VAL A 410 -31.03 -3.58 6.58
C VAL A 410 -31.56 -5.01 6.40
N GLY A 411 -30.88 -6.02 6.95
CA GLY A 411 -31.28 -7.43 6.88
C GLY A 411 -31.28 -8.00 5.46
N ASP A 412 -32.36 -8.69 5.09
CA ASP A 412 -32.54 -9.37 3.81
C ASP A 412 -32.57 -8.44 2.59
N ARG A 413 -32.70 -7.12 2.80
CA ARG A 413 -32.61 -6.10 1.72
C ARG A 413 -31.22 -5.98 1.12
N LEU A 414 -30.19 -6.50 1.78
CA LEU A 414 -28.85 -6.65 1.20
C LEU A 414 -28.78 -7.93 0.36
N THR A 415 -28.30 -7.80 -0.87
CA THR A 415 -27.83 -8.94 -1.69
C THR A 415 -26.36 -8.77 -2.03
N CYS A 416 -25.53 -9.72 -1.59
CA CYS A 416 -24.12 -9.78 -1.92
C CYS A 416 -23.89 -10.53 -3.23
N ILE A 417 -23.09 -9.98 -4.14
CA ILE A 417 -22.69 -10.64 -5.39
C ILE A 417 -21.20 -10.98 -5.30
N TYR A 418 -20.87 -12.27 -5.38
CA TYR A 418 -19.49 -12.78 -5.43
C TYR A 418 -19.19 -13.38 -6.81
N VAL A 419 -18.21 -12.82 -7.50
CA VAL A 419 -17.79 -13.30 -8.83
C VAL A 419 -16.56 -14.19 -8.69
N ASP A 420 -16.72 -15.51 -8.89
CA ASP A 420 -15.58 -16.41 -9.05
C ASP A 420 -14.99 -16.22 -10.45
N HIS A 421 -14.06 -15.28 -10.56
CA HIS A 421 -13.29 -15.01 -11.77
C HIS A 421 -12.19 -16.04 -12.05
N GLY A 422 -12.05 -17.09 -11.21
CA GLY A 422 -11.15 -18.20 -11.48
C GLY A 422 -9.67 -17.90 -11.23
N LEU A 423 -9.36 -16.81 -10.55
CA LEU A 423 -7.99 -16.41 -10.18
C LEU A 423 -7.77 -16.45 -8.66
N MET A 424 -8.71 -17.00 -7.90
CA MET A 424 -8.68 -17.11 -6.43
C MET A 424 -7.80 -18.26 -5.94
N ARG A 425 -7.39 -18.20 -4.66
CA ARG A 425 -6.59 -19.25 -4.00
C ARG A 425 -7.39 -20.54 -3.83
N LYS A 426 -6.68 -21.64 -3.56
CA LYS A 426 -7.28 -22.96 -3.33
C LYS A 426 -8.32 -22.92 -2.19
N LYS A 427 -9.56 -23.33 -2.49
CA LYS A 427 -10.74 -23.34 -1.58
C LYS A 427 -11.26 -21.97 -1.09
N GLU A 428 -10.78 -20.85 -1.64
CA GLU A 428 -11.19 -19.52 -1.15
C GLU A 428 -12.70 -19.25 -1.36
N SER A 429 -13.21 -19.52 -2.56
CA SER A 429 -14.65 -19.38 -2.88
C SER A 429 -15.56 -20.33 -2.10
N GLU A 430 -15.05 -21.51 -1.71
CA GLU A 430 -15.76 -22.48 -0.88
C GLU A 430 -15.89 -21.99 0.57
N LEU A 431 -14.79 -21.46 1.14
CA LEU A 431 -14.78 -20.86 2.47
C LEU A 431 -15.71 -19.64 2.54
N LEU A 432 -15.69 -18.78 1.52
CA LEU A 432 -16.56 -17.60 1.46
C LEU A 432 -18.05 -17.98 1.42
N ARG A 433 -18.45 -18.99 0.62
CA ARG A 433 -19.82 -19.52 0.67
C ARG A 433 -20.19 -19.93 2.09
N VAL A 434 -19.35 -20.76 2.73
CA VAL A 434 -19.62 -21.29 4.07
C VAL A 434 -19.77 -20.16 5.10
N THR A 435 -18.89 -19.17 5.11
CA THR A 435 -18.98 -18.07 6.07
C THR A 435 -20.18 -17.15 5.80
N PHE A 436 -20.41 -16.71 4.57
CA PHE A 436 -21.46 -15.72 4.29
C PHE A 436 -22.87 -16.31 4.20
N GLU A 437 -23.06 -17.44 3.51
CA GLU A 437 -24.38 -18.06 3.32
C GLU A 437 -24.83 -18.85 4.56
N ARG A 438 -23.94 -19.66 5.15
CA ARG A 438 -24.30 -20.56 6.27
C ARG A 438 -24.07 -19.95 7.64
N ASP A 439 -22.93 -19.32 7.88
CA ASP A 439 -22.54 -18.87 9.23
C ASP A 439 -23.06 -17.45 9.57
N LEU A 440 -23.25 -16.60 8.55
CA LEU A 440 -23.78 -15.24 8.70
C LEU A 440 -25.22 -15.06 8.16
N GLY A 441 -25.74 -16.01 7.38
CA GLY A 441 -27.12 -15.99 6.88
C GLY A 441 -27.43 -14.94 5.81
N MET A 442 -26.42 -14.42 5.10
CA MET A 442 -26.60 -13.37 4.09
C MET A 442 -27.06 -13.93 2.74
N ASN A 443 -27.90 -13.16 2.03
CA ASN A 443 -28.25 -13.43 0.63
C ASN A 443 -27.01 -13.28 -0.27
N LEU A 444 -26.45 -14.41 -0.72
CA LEU A 444 -25.23 -14.46 -1.52
C LEU A 444 -25.49 -15.04 -2.93
N VAL A 445 -25.36 -14.21 -3.95
CA VAL A 445 -25.32 -14.63 -5.37
C VAL A 445 -23.88 -14.98 -5.73
N MET A 446 -23.58 -16.27 -5.87
CA MET A 446 -22.28 -16.74 -6.37
C MET A 446 -22.30 -16.98 -7.88
N VAL A 447 -21.34 -16.37 -8.59
CA VAL A 447 -21.30 -16.32 -10.05
C VAL A 447 -20.04 -17.05 -10.54
N ASP A 448 -20.21 -18.17 -11.24
CA ASP A 448 -19.09 -18.90 -11.87
C ASP A 448 -18.72 -18.23 -13.21
N ALA A 449 -17.76 -17.30 -13.16
CA ALA A 449 -17.26 -16.59 -14.33
C ALA A 449 -15.93 -17.15 -14.85
N ARG A 450 -15.38 -18.20 -14.22
CA ARG A 450 -14.00 -18.71 -14.42
C ARG A 450 -13.64 -18.92 -15.89
N GLY A 451 -14.58 -19.47 -16.67
CA GLY A 451 -14.41 -19.68 -18.12
C GLY A 451 -14.34 -18.39 -18.96
N ARG A 452 -15.08 -17.33 -18.59
CA ARG A 452 -15.05 -16.02 -19.28
C ARG A 452 -13.68 -15.36 -19.12
N PHE A 453 -13.19 -15.28 -17.87
CA PHE A 453 -11.89 -14.67 -17.57
C PHE A 453 -10.74 -15.40 -18.26
N LEU A 454 -10.73 -16.74 -18.26
CA LEU A 454 -9.72 -17.53 -18.98
C LEU A 454 -9.72 -17.27 -20.50
N VAL A 455 -10.90 -17.18 -21.13
CA VAL A 455 -11.01 -16.83 -22.55
C VAL A 455 -10.54 -15.39 -22.84
N ARG A 456 -10.74 -14.47 -21.90
CA ARG A 456 -10.32 -13.06 -22.03
C ARG A 456 -8.83 -12.83 -21.77
N LEU A 457 -8.18 -13.70 -20.98
CA LEU A 457 -6.74 -13.65 -20.65
C LEU A 457 -5.86 -14.49 -21.59
N ALA A 458 -6.43 -15.29 -22.48
CA ALA A 458 -5.69 -16.14 -23.42
C ALA A 458 -4.73 -15.30 -24.30
N GLY A 459 -3.45 -15.69 -24.34
CA GLY A 459 -2.38 -14.99 -25.04
C GLY A 459 -1.96 -13.64 -24.44
N VAL A 460 -2.41 -13.29 -23.23
CA VAL A 460 -2.06 -12.02 -22.57
C VAL A 460 -0.91 -12.22 -21.59
N GLU A 461 0.26 -11.69 -21.92
CA GLU A 461 1.45 -11.71 -21.06
C GLU A 461 1.64 -10.41 -20.27
N ASP A 462 1.29 -9.25 -20.85
CA ASP A 462 1.52 -7.93 -20.25
C ASP A 462 0.67 -7.71 -18.97
N PRO A 463 1.28 -7.32 -17.84
CA PRO A 463 0.58 -7.29 -16.55
C PRO A 463 -0.45 -6.16 -16.44
N GLU A 464 -0.21 -5.00 -17.04
CA GLU A 464 -1.18 -3.89 -17.08
C GLU A 464 -2.40 -4.27 -17.94
N GLN A 465 -2.16 -4.95 -19.06
CA GLN A 465 -3.23 -5.52 -19.87
C GLN A 465 -3.99 -6.63 -19.13
N LYS A 466 -3.33 -7.50 -18.36
CA LYS A 466 -3.99 -8.50 -17.49
C LYS A 466 -4.88 -7.81 -16.45
N ARG A 467 -4.33 -6.85 -15.69
CA ARG A 467 -5.05 -6.03 -14.68
C ARG A 467 -6.31 -5.41 -15.28
N LYS A 468 -6.17 -4.68 -16.38
CA LYS A 468 -7.27 -4.03 -17.07
C LYS A 468 -8.33 -5.01 -17.59
N ILE A 469 -7.92 -6.13 -18.20
CA ILE A 469 -8.86 -7.12 -18.72
C ILE A 469 -9.71 -7.75 -17.61
N ILE A 470 -9.11 -7.99 -16.44
CA ILE A 470 -9.80 -8.54 -15.27
C ILE A 470 -10.80 -7.52 -14.72
N GLY A 471 -10.41 -6.26 -14.55
CA GLY A 471 -11.33 -5.19 -14.16
C GLY A 471 -12.50 -5.04 -15.15
N ASP A 472 -12.19 -4.84 -16.44
CA ASP A 472 -13.16 -4.70 -17.53
C ASP A 472 -14.16 -5.88 -17.62
N GLU A 473 -13.77 -7.08 -17.18
CA GLU A 473 -14.65 -8.28 -17.18
C GLU A 473 -15.42 -8.44 -15.87
N PHE A 474 -14.80 -8.15 -14.72
CA PHE A 474 -15.48 -8.16 -13.41
C PHE A 474 -16.67 -7.21 -13.39
N ILE A 475 -16.45 -5.98 -13.88
CA ILE A 475 -17.51 -4.97 -14.09
C ILE A 475 -18.69 -5.57 -14.86
N ARG A 476 -18.44 -6.19 -16.02
CA ARG A 476 -19.49 -6.72 -16.90
C ARG A 476 -20.28 -7.84 -16.24
N VAL A 477 -19.59 -8.74 -15.53
CA VAL A 477 -20.26 -9.83 -14.81
C VAL A 477 -21.10 -9.26 -13.66
N PHE A 478 -20.58 -8.29 -12.91
CA PHE A 478 -21.34 -7.62 -11.85
C PHE A 478 -22.57 -6.87 -12.40
N GLU A 479 -22.42 -6.11 -13.50
CA GLU A 479 -23.52 -5.44 -14.22
C GLU A 479 -24.59 -6.45 -14.69
N GLU A 480 -24.18 -7.55 -15.33
CA GLU A 480 -25.09 -8.59 -15.83
C GLU A 480 -25.89 -9.28 -14.72
N GLU A 481 -25.32 -9.43 -13.52
CA GLU A 481 -25.97 -10.09 -12.38
C GLU A 481 -26.83 -9.10 -11.56
N ALA A 482 -26.34 -7.88 -11.32
CA ALA A 482 -27.10 -6.83 -10.64
C ALA A 482 -28.40 -6.49 -11.40
N ALA A 483 -28.35 -6.47 -12.74
CA ALA A 483 -29.52 -6.23 -13.59
C ALA A 483 -30.63 -7.30 -13.45
N LYS A 484 -30.34 -8.48 -12.88
CA LYS A 484 -31.34 -9.54 -12.62
C LYS A 484 -32.10 -9.33 -11.31
N LEU A 485 -31.59 -8.48 -10.41
CA LEU A 485 -32.17 -8.25 -9.08
C LEU A 485 -33.29 -7.20 -9.08
N GLY A 486 -33.58 -6.58 -10.23
CA GLY A 486 -34.68 -5.62 -10.39
C GLY A 486 -34.27 -4.18 -10.05
N ARG A 487 -35.14 -3.43 -9.37
CA ARG A 487 -34.83 -2.07 -8.92
C ARG A 487 -33.98 -2.15 -7.65
N ILE A 488 -32.71 -1.79 -7.78
CA ILE A 488 -31.77 -1.59 -6.67
C ILE A 488 -31.57 -0.08 -6.48
N ASP A 489 -31.62 0.39 -5.24
CA ASP A 489 -31.46 1.81 -4.92
C ASP A 489 -30.04 2.14 -4.41
N PHE A 490 -29.35 1.17 -3.80
CA PHE A 490 -28.07 1.38 -3.12
C PHE A 490 -26.97 0.39 -3.54
N LEU A 491 -25.73 0.86 -3.55
CA LEU A 491 -24.50 0.07 -3.71
C LEU A 491 -23.60 0.25 -2.47
N THR A 492 -23.20 -0.85 -1.84
CA THR A 492 -22.22 -0.87 -0.76
C THR A 492 -20.78 -0.99 -1.30
N GLN A 493 -19.87 -0.17 -0.78
CA GLN A 493 -18.42 -0.26 -1.01
C GLN A 493 -17.68 -0.27 0.34
N GLY A 494 -16.52 -0.92 0.39
CA GLY A 494 -15.63 -0.98 1.55
C GLY A 494 -14.61 0.17 1.66
N THR A 495 -14.75 1.23 0.87
CA THR A 495 -13.83 2.37 0.74
C THR A 495 -13.26 2.83 2.09
N LEU A 496 -11.94 2.99 2.22
CA LEU A 496 -11.29 3.33 3.49
C LEU A 496 -10.82 4.79 3.54
N TYR A 497 -10.45 5.23 4.75
CA TYR A 497 -10.02 6.60 4.99
C TYR A 497 -8.76 7.03 4.23
N PRO A 498 -7.74 6.17 4.01
CA PRO A 498 -6.61 6.50 3.12
C PRO A 498 -7.06 6.86 1.69
N ASP A 499 -8.05 6.15 1.14
CA ASP A 499 -8.54 6.34 -0.23
C ASP A 499 -9.28 7.69 -0.38
N VAL A 500 -9.99 8.11 0.67
CA VAL A 500 -10.59 9.46 0.79
C VAL A 500 -9.51 10.55 0.76
N ILE A 501 -8.37 10.34 1.44
CA ILE A 501 -7.27 11.31 1.49
C ILE A 501 -6.56 11.40 0.12
N GLU A 502 -6.32 10.28 -0.56
CA GLU A 502 -5.69 10.26 -1.89
C GLU A 502 -6.63 10.84 -2.99
N SER A 503 -7.93 10.58 -2.92
CA SER A 503 -8.91 11.16 -3.84
C SER A 503 -9.10 12.67 -3.61
N ALA A 504 -9.19 13.13 -2.36
CA ALA A 504 -9.29 14.56 -2.04
C ALA A 504 -8.05 15.36 -2.47
N THR A 505 -6.83 14.84 -2.24
CA THR A 505 -5.59 15.51 -2.65
C THR A 505 -5.39 15.51 -4.18
N SER A 506 -5.88 14.48 -4.87
CA SER A 506 -5.83 14.41 -6.34
C SER A 506 -6.92 15.22 -7.07
N GLU A 507 -7.94 15.77 -6.39
CA GLU A 507 -8.86 16.78 -6.97
C GLU A 507 -8.20 18.15 -7.23
N THR A 508 -6.89 18.31 -6.92
CA THR A 508 -6.09 19.45 -7.36
C THR A 508 -6.03 19.59 -8.89
N LYS A 509 -5.81 20.84 -9.37
CA LYS A 509 -6.12 21.36 -10.72
C LYS A 509 -5.56 20.60 -11.94
N ALA A 510 -4.71 19.59 -11.76
CA ALA A 510 -4.22 18.73 -12.84
C ALA A 510 -5.25 17.65 -13.26
N ALA A 511 -5.89 16.97 -12.30
CA ALA A 511 -6.71 15.79 -12.59
C ALA A 511 -8.03 16.10 -13.32
N GLN A 512 -8.57 17.31 -13.13
CA GLN A 512 -9.79 17.77 -13.82
C GLN A 512 -9.68 17.74 -15.36
N LYS A 513 -8.48 17.74 -15.94
CA LYS A 513 -8.29 17.58 -17.39
C LYS A 513 -8.33 16.12 -17.87
N ILE A 514 -8.08 15.15 -16.98
CA ILE A 514 -8.02 13.72 -17.30
C ILE A 514 -9.39 13.05 -17.12
N LYS A 515 -10.20 13.48 -16.14
CA LYS A 515 -11.58 13.00 -15.89
C LYS A 515 -12.61 13.37 -16.99
N THR A 516 -12.19 13.69 -18.22
CA THR A 516 -13.08 14.20 -19.28
C THR A 516 -13.59 13.16 -20.29
N HIS A 517 -12.80 12.16 -20.70
CA HIS A 517 -13.07 11.37 -21.92
C HIS A 517 -12.97 9.83 -21.78
N HIS A 518 -13.39 9.27 -20.64
CA HIS A 518 -13.66 7.82 -20.53
C HIS A 518 -15.16 7.51 -20.67
N ASN A 519 -15.59 7.25 -21.91
CA ASN A 519 -16.82 6.52 -22.20
C ASN A 519 -16.47 5.05 -22.43
N VAL A 520 -16.43 4.31 -21.32
CA VAL A 520 -16.24 2.85 -21.21
C VAL A 520 -17.29 2.38 -20.20
N GLY A 521 -17.82 1.16 -20.34
CA GLY A 521 -18.89 0.64 -19.47
C GLY A 521 -20.29 0.86 -20.06
N GLY A 522 -21.04 -0.22 -20.22
CA GLY A 522 -22.25 -0.33 -21.03
C GLY A 522 -23.55 0.09 -20.36
N LEU A 523 -23.49 0.89 -19.29
CA LEU A 523 -24.66 1.20 -18.48
C LEU A 523 -25.80 1.89 -19.25
N PRO A 524 -27.06 1.45 -19.02
CA PRO A 524 -28.23 2.32 -19.12
C PRO A 524 -28.01 3.61 -18.33
N ALA A 525 -28.32 4.77 -18.92
CA ALA A 525 -28.11 6.10 -18.31
C ALA A 525 -29.03 6.42 -17.12
N ASP A 526 -29.84 5.42 -16.73
CA ASP A 526 -30.89 5.38 -15.75
C ASP A 526 -30.55 4.51 -14.52
N LEU A 527 -29.48 3.71 -14.55
CA LEU A 527 -28.96 3.03 -13.34
C LEU A 527 -28.27 4.05 -12.42
N ARG A 528 -28.97 4.45 -11.36
CA ARG A 528 -28.54 5.47 -10.39
C ARG A 528 -28.59 4.92 -8.96
N PHE A 529 -27.53 4.23 -8.55
CA PHE A 529 -27.33 3.84 -7.16
C PHE A 529 -26.97 5.05 -6.29
N GLN A 530 -27.34 5.02 -5.02
CA GLN A 530 -26.68 5.79 -3.95
C GLN A 530 -25.58 4.93 -3.30
N LEU A 531 -24.44 5.53 -2.97
CA LEU A 531 -23.30 4.81 -2.38
C LEU A 531 -23.44 4.71 -0.86
N ILE A 532 -23.21 3.51 -0.30
CA ILE A 532 -23.08 3.26 1.13
C ILE A 532 -21.64 2.82 1.40
N GLU A 533 -20.85 3.71 1.98
CA GLU A 533 -19.41 3.50 2.26
C GLU A 533 -19.17 3.49 3.78
N PRO A 534 -19.57 2.43 4.50
CA PRO A 534 -19.55 2.44 5.96
C PRO A 534 -18.15 2.56 6.54
N LEU A 535 -17.11 2.10 5.82
CA LEU A 535 -15.73 2.10 6.30
C LEU A 535 -14.96 3.39 5.97
N ARG A 536 -15.62 4.38 5.33
CA ARG A 536 -15.01 5.60 4.77
C ARG A 536 -14.14 6.39 5.75
N TYR A 537 -14.40 6.29 7.05
CA TYR A 537 -13.66 6.99 8.10
C TYR A 537 -12.75 6.08 8.94
N LEU A 538 -12.47 4.85 8.51
CA LEU A 538 -11.60 3.89 9.19
C LEU A 538 -10.26 3.65 8.48
N PHE A 539 -9.23 3.38 9.29
CA PHE A 539 -8.00 2.73 8.85
C PHE A 539 -8.13 1.20 8.84
N LYS A 540 -7.30 0.50 8.05
CA LYS A 540 -7.35 -0.96 7.82
C LYS A 540 -7.20 -1.80 9.11
N ASP A 541 -6.65 -1.25 10.19
CA ASP A 541 -6.58 -1.88 11.52
C ASP A 541 -7.84 -1.65 12.37
N GLU A 542 -8.48 -0.48 12.28
CA GLU A 542 -9.82 -0.26 12.83
C GLU A 542 -10.87 -1.17 12.17
N VAL A 543 -10.82 -1.33 10.84
CA VAL A 543 -11.69 -2.28 10.10
C VAL A 543 -11.55 -3.70 10.65
N ARG A 544 -10.32 -4.14 10.96
CA ARG A 544 -10.08 -5.46 11.55
C ARG A 544 -10.62 -5.57 12.98
N LYS A 545 -10.55 -4.50 13.80
CA LYS A 545 -11.23 -4.47 15.12
C LYS A 545 -12.74 -4.62 14.96
N VAL A 546 -13.36 -3.82 14.07
CA VAL A 546 -14.80 -3.84 13.78
C VAL A 546 -15.24 -5.21 13.25
N GLY A 547 -14.46 -5.86 12.38
CA GLY A 547 -14.77 -7.19 11.88
C GLY A 547 -14.79 -8.27 12.97
N LEU A 548 -13.84 -8.23 13.92
CA LEU A 548 -13.83 -9.15 15.07
C LEU A 548 -14.99 -8.90 16.02
N GLU A 549 -15.31 -7.62 16.31
CA GLU A 549 -16.44 -7.23 17.17
C GLU A 549 -17.81 -7.59 16.54
N MET A 550 -17.90 -7.56 15.20
CA MET A 550 -19.03 -8.07 14.43
C MET A 550 -19.11 -9.61 14.38
N GLY A 551 -18.18 -10.33 15.00
CA GLY A 551 -18.17 -11.79 15.07
C GLY A 551 -17.66 -12.51 13.81
N LEU A 552 -17.02 -11.79 12.88
CA LEU A 552 -16.46 -12.42 11.69
C LEU A 552 -15.28 -13.35 12.06
N PRO A 553 -15.09 -14.49 11.37
CA PRO A 553 -14.03 -15.43 11.70
C PRO A 553 -12.63 -14.79 11.66
N GLU A 554 -11.83 -14.96 12.72
CA GLU A 554 -10.48 -14.39 12.82
C GLU A 554 -9.58 -14.79 11.63
N ALA A 555 -9.74 -16.02 11.10
CA ALA A 555 -9.01 -16.48 9.92
C ALA A 555 -9.33 -15.70 8.63
N MET A 556 -10.49 -15.03 8.57
CA MET A 556 -10.90 -14.13 7.49
C MET A 556 -10.45 -12.69 7.79
N VAL A 557 -10.70 -12.19 9.01
CA VAL A 557 -10.38 -10.81 9.40
C VAL A 557 -8.87 -10.56 9.49
N LEU A 558 -8.08 -11.56 9.90
CA LEU A 558 -6.62 -11.51 9.92
C LEU A 558 -5.99 -12.13 8.65
N ARG A 559 -6.69 -12.11 7.51
CA ARG A 559 -6.09 -12.47 6.22
C ARG A 559 -4.98 -11.50 5.82
N GLN A 560 -3.93 -12.04 5.19
CA GLN A 560 -2.94 -11.24 4.46
C GLN A 560 -3.59 -10.74 3.14
N PRO A 561 -3.25 -9.53 2.65
CA PRO A 561 -3.83 -8.98 1.42
C PRO A 561 -3.73 -9.92 0.21
N PHE A 562 -4.68 -9.79 -0.71
CA PHE A 562 -4.76 -10.58 -1.94
C PHE A 562 -5.24 -9.71 -3.11
N PRO A 563 -4.43 -9.50 -4.17
CA PRO A 563 -4.76 -8.58 -5.25
C PRO A 563 -6.09 -8.92 -5.94
N GLY A 564 -6.78 -7.91 -6.50
CA GLY A 564 -8.01 -8.12 -7.27
C GLY A 564 -7.80 -9.01 -8.51
N PRO A 565 -6.70 -8.84 -9.28
CA PRO A 565 -6.23 -9.80 -10.28
C PRO A 565 -5.91 -11.21 -9.75
N GLY A 566 -5.84 -11.39 -8.43
CA GLY A 566 -5.53 -12.64 -7.76
C GLY A 566 -4.24 -13.27 -8.28
N LEU A 567 -4.31 -14.54 -8.62
CA LEU A 567 -3.18 -15.32 -9.13
C LEU A 567 -2.68 -14.88 -10.53
N ALA A 568 -3.38 -14.01 -11.27
CA ALA A 568 -2.95 -13.60 -12.62
C ALA A 568 -1.67 -12.77 -12.66
N ILE A 569 -1.39 -11.98 -11.61
CA ILE A 569 -0.13 -11.23 -11.41
C ILE A 569 0.92 -12.03 -10.62
N ARG A 570 0.60 -13.30 -10.29
CA ARG A 570 1.53 -14.26 -9.69
C ARG A 570 1.89 -15.40 -10.66
N ILE A 571 1.37 -15.35 -11.88
CA ILE A 571 1.80 -16.17 -13.01
C ILE A 571 2.47 -15.22 -13.98
N ILE A 572 3.79 -15.31 -14.07
CA ILE A 572 4.56 -14.46 -14.99
C ILE A 572 4.26 -14.91 -16.43
N GLY A 573 3.91 -13.95 -17.30
CA GLY A 573 3.42 -14.21 -18.65
C GLY A 573 1.97 -14.72 -18.69
N GLU A 574 1.67 -15.64 -19.64
CA GLU A 574 0.30 -16.10 -19.91
C GLU A 574 -0.34 -16.85 -18.72
N VAL A 575 -1.62 -16.53 -18.47
CA VAL A 575 -2.47 -17.16 -17.46
C VAL A 575 -3.33 -18.26 -18.10
N THR A 576 -3.04 -19.52 -17.77
CA THR A 576 -3.81 -20.69 -18.22
C THR A 576 -4.35 -21.48 -17.03
N ALA A 577 -5.37 -22.32 -17.24
CA ALA A 577 -5.95 -23.15 -16.19
C ALA A 577 -4.91 -24.07 -15.52
N GLU A 578 -4.05 -24.72 -16.32
CA GLU A 578 -2.95 -25.55 -15.82
C GLU A 578 -1.96 -24.75 -14.96
N ARG A 579 -1.57 -23.54 -15.40
CA ARG A 579 -0.67 -22.65 -14.65
C ARG A 579 -1.30 -22.15 -13.34
N LEU A 580 -2.61 -21.86 -13.35
CA LEU A 580 -3.37 -21.50 -12.15
C LEU A 580 -3.44 -22.66 -11.15
N ASP A 581 -3.72 -23.87 -11.60
CA ASP A 581 -3.83 -25.02 -10.70
C ASP A 581 -2.47 -25.46 -10.14
N THR A 582 -1.40 -25.44 -10.95
CA THR A 582 -0.01 -25.59 -10.45
C THR A 582 0.31 -24.55 -9.37
N LEU A 583 -0.06 -23.28 -9.59
CA LEU A 583 0.20 -22.21 -8.62
C LEU A 583 -0.68 -22.32 -7.37
N ARG A 584 -1.94 -22.75 -7.47
CA ARG A 584 -2.84 -22.99 -6.32
C ARG A 584 -2.28 -24.01 -5.34
N GLU A 585 -1.73 -25.10 -5.86
CA GLU A 585 -1.11 -26.14 -5.03
C GLU A 585 0.16 -25.62 -4.35
N ALA A 586 1.02 -24.89 -5.09
CA ALA A 586 2.23 -24.29 -4.53
C ALA A 586 1.95 -23.19 -3.49
N ASP A 587 1.01 -22.27 -3.75
CA ASP A 587 0.60 -21.21 -2.82
C ASP A 587 -0.04 -21.80 -1.56
N TRP A 588 -0.88 -22.84 -1.71
CA TRP A 588 -1.46 -23.55 -0.57
C TRP A 588 -0.37 -24.11 0.36
N ILE A 589 0.68 -24.76 -0.17
CA ILE A 589 1.81 -25.27 0.63
C ILE A 589 2.58 -24.15 1.32
N VAL A 590 2.83 -23.01 0.64
CA VAL A 590 3.48 -21.84 1.27
C VAL A 590 2.67 -21.35 2.46
N ILE A 591 1.36 -21.15 2.29
CA ILE A 591 0.47 -20.65 3.34
C ILE A 591 0.32 -21.65 4.50
N ASP A 592 0.27 -22.95 4.20
CA ASP A 592 0.13 -24.04 5.17
C ASP A 592 1.35 -24.15 6.09
N GLU A 593 2.57 -24.22 5.54
CA GLU A 593 3.81 -24.25 6.33
C GLU A 593 4.07 -22.95 7.11
N ILE A 594 3.76 -21.78 6.53
CA ILE A 594 3.88 -20.48 7.22
C ILE A 594 2.91 -20.38 8.40
N LYS A 595 1.73 -20.99 8.31
CA LYS A 595 0.78 -21.13 9.44
C LYS A 595 1.25 -22.16 10.46
N ALA A 596 1.74 -23.32 10.02
CA ALA A 596 2.29 -24.36 10.90
C ALA A 596 3.52 -23.87 11.70
N ALA A 597 4.32 -22.97 11.13
CA ALA A 597 5.42 -22.29 11.79
C ALA A 597 4.99 -21.12 12.71
N ASN A 598 3.70 -20.82 12.82
CA ASN A 598 3.12 -19.64 13.49
C ASN A 598 3.59 -18.27 12.96
N LEU A 599 4.22 -18.22 11.78
CA LEU A 599 4.77 -16.99 11.19
C LEU A 599 3.72 -16.14 10.48
N TYR A 600 2.56 -16.70 10.13
CA TYR A 600 1.54 -16.01 9.32
C TYR A 600 1.10 -14.63 9.85
N ARG A 601 1.06 -14.43 11.18
CA ARG A 601 0.71 -13.13 11.81
C ARG A 601 1.87 -12.12 11.88
N SER A 602 3.12 -12.57 11.78
CA SER A 602 4.31 -11.69 11.81
C SER A 602 4.73 -11.21 10.41
N LEU A 603 4.10 -11.74 9.36
CA LEU A 603 4.35 -11.41 7.97
C LEU A 603 3.20 -10.55 7.42
N TRP A 604 3.54 -9.46 6.73
CA TRP A 604 2.57 -8.60 6.05
C TRP A 604 1.89 -9.36 4.91
N GLN A 605 2.68 -10.11 4.14
CA GLN A 605 2.21 -10.96 3.05
C GLN A 605 3.19 -12.12 2.82
N SER A 606 2.66 -13.27 2.42
CA SER A 606 3.41 -14.46 2.00
C SER A 606 2.62 -15.21 0.93
N PHE A 607 3.30 -15.68 -0.13
CA PHE A 607 2.67 -16.32 -1.29
C PHE A 607 3.68 -17.03 -2.21
N ALA A 608 3.17 -17.84 -3.15
CA ALA A 608 3.92 -18.39 -4.27
C ALA A 608 3.76 -17.56 -5.56
N ILE A 609 4.74 -17.67 -6.45
CA ILE A 609 4.77 -17.07 -7.81
C ILE A 609 5.26 -18.13 -8.80
N LEU A 610 4.52 -18.33 -9.90
CA LEU A 610 4.89 -19.24 -10.98
C LEU A 610 5.65 -18.47 -12.07
N THR A 611 6.93 -18.80 -12.24
CA THR A 611 7.81 -18.12 -13.22
C THR A 611 7.55 -18.61 -14.66
N PRO A 612 8.15 -18.01 -15.69
CA PRO A 612 8.13 -18.53 -17.06
C PRO A 612 9.33 -19.45 -17.34
N VAL A 613 10.13 -19.78 -16.31
CA VAL A 613 11.38 -20.52 -16.44
C VAL A 613 11.16 -22.00 -16.14
N PHE A 614 11.62 -22.85 -17.07
CA PHE A 614 11.75 -24.28 -16.87
C PHE A 614 13.17 -24.62 -16.42
N SER A 615 13.29 -25.58 -15.51
CA SER A 615 14.55 -26.05 -14.95
C SER A 615 14.72 -27.55 -15.17
N VAL A 616 15.96 -28.00 -15.36
CA VAL A 616 16.30 -29.42 -15.21
C VAL A 616 16.29 -29.83 -13.74
N GLY A 617 15.83 -31.06 -13.50
CA GLY A 617 15.81 -31.71 -12.20
C GLY A 617 15.93 -33.22 -12.33
N VAL A 618 16.02 -33.91 -11.19
CA VAL A 618 15.95 -35.37 -11.09
C VAL A 618 14.90 -35.67 -10.03
N MET A 619 13.85 -36.41 -10.39
CA MET A 619 12.74 -36.75 -9.50
C MET A 619 12.42 -38.23 -9.70
N GLY A 620 12.59 -39.02 -8.63
CA GLY A 620 12.86 -40.47 -8.78
C GLY A 620 14.12 -40.70 -9.62
N ASP A 621 14.14 -41.79 -10.39
CA ASP A 621 15.26 -42.11 -11.30
C ASP A 621 15.22 -41.30 -12.62
N GLY A 622 14.22 -40.44 -12.82
CA GLY A 622 13.97 -39.71 -14.07
C GLY A 622 14.53 -38.29 -14.09
N ARG A 623 15.10 -37.88 -15.23
CA ARG A 623 15.35 -36.45 -15.51
C ARG A 623 14.03 -35.75 -15.83
N THR A 624 13.79 -34.61 -15.19
CA THR A 624 12.59 -33.78 -15.41
C THR A 624 12.96 -32.40 -15.94
N TYR A 625 12.04 -31.78 -16.68
CA TYR A 625 12.12 -30.38 -17.12
C TYR A 625 10.78 -29.74 -16.79
N ALA A 626 10.76 -28.88 -15.76
CA ALA A 626 9.52 -28.44 -15.10
C ALA A 626 9.67 -26.99 -14.60
N ASN A 627 8.57 -26.36 -14.18
CA ASN A 627 8.56 -24.95 -13.78
C ASN A 627 9.44 -24.69 -12.53
N VAL A 628 9.95 -23.46 -12.43
CA VAL A 628 10.48 -22.89 -11.19
C VAL A 628 9.38 -22.07 -10.50
N VAL A 629 9.18 -22.30 -9.20
CA VAL A 629 8.33 -21.47 -8.34
C VAL A 629 9.20 -20.55 -7.48
N ALA A 630 8.83 -19.29 -7.35
CA ALA A 630 9.40 -18.38 -6.36
C ALA A 630 8.47 -18.25 -5.15
N ILE A 631 9.03 -18.30 -3.94
CA ILE A 631 8.34 -17.93 -2.71
C ILE A 631 8.59 -16.44 -2.47
N ARG A 632 7.54 -15.70 -2.12
CA ARG A 632 7.62 -14.31 -1.65
C ARG A 632 7.09 -14.22 -0.23
N ALA A 633 7.80 -13.52 0.66
CA ALA A 633 7.33 -13.21 2.00
C ALA A 633 8.00 -11.93 2.51
N VAL A 634 7.22 -11.01 3.08
CA VAL A 634 7.66 -9.66 3.45
C VAL A 634 7.14 -9.21 4.81
N THR A 635 7.88 -8.30 5.44
CA THR A 635 7.51 -7.59 6.68
C THR A 635 7.41 -6.09 6.40
N SER A 636 6.33 -5.46 6.86
CA SER A 636 6.00 -4.04 6.61
C SER A 636 5.01 -3.53 7.67
N GLU A 637 4.97 -2.21 7.90
CA GLU A 637 3.97 -1.55 8.74
C GLU A 637 2.82 -0.90 7.91
N ASP A 638 3.08 -0.59 6.63
CA ASP A 638 2.24 0.27 5.79
C ASP A 638 2.04 -0.21 4.33
N GLY A 639 2.78 -1.25 3.91
CA GLY A 639 2.85 -1.71 2.52
C GLY A 639 3.61 -0.77 1.56
N MET A 640 3.97 0.45 1.95
CA MET A 640 4.74 1.41 1.14
C MET A 640 6.23 1.07 1.16
N THR A 641 6.78 0.72 2.31
CA THR A 641 8.13 0.16 2.44
C THR A 641 8.05 -1.25 3.01
N ALA A 642 8.85 -2.19 2.51
CA ALA A 642 8.81 -3.57 2.98
C ALA A 642 10.18 -4.23 2.86
N ASP A 643 10.59 -4.96 3.89
CA ASP A 643 11.77 -5.81 3.81
C ASP A 643 11.37 -7.26 3.57
N TRP A 644 12.28 -8.05 2.98
CA TRP A 644 12.06 -9.47 2.82
C TRP A 644 12.20 -10.18 4.17
N ALA A 645 11.35 -11.18 4.40
CA ALA A 645 11.28 -11.86 5.68
C ALA A 645 12.46 -12.82 5.88
N LYS A 646 13.15 -12.73 7.03
CA LYS A 646 14.20 -13.69 7.39
C LYS A 646 13.58 -15.00 7.90
N LEU A 647 12.87 -15.70 7.00
CA LEU A 647 12.23 -16.98 7.29
C LEU A 647 13.28 -18.01 7.74
N PRO A 648 13.01 -18.83 8.77
CA PRO A 648 13.93 -19.88 9.19
C PRO A 648 14.24 -20.86 8.05
N TYR A 649 15.50 -21.23 7.89
CA TYR A 649 15.94 -22.11 6.80
C TYR A 649 15.22 -23.46 6.80
N ASP A 650 14.83 -23.99 7.96
CA ASP A 650 14.04 -25.23 8.08
C ASP A 650 12.61 -25.07 7.50
N VAL A 651 12.00 -23.89 7.63
CA VAL A 651 10.67 -23.60 7.05
C VAL A 651 10.78 -23.47 5.54
N LEU A 652 11.80 -22.76 5.04
CA LEU A 652 12.10 -22.70 3.60
C LEU A 652 12.41 -24.10 3.03
N GLY A 653 13.16 -24.92 3.76
CA GLY A 653 13.49 -26.30 3.39
C GLY A 653 12.25 -27.20 3.31
N LYS A 654 11.32 -27.09 4.28
CA LYS A 654 10.03 -27.79 4.23
C LYS A 654 9.18 -27.35 3.04
N ILE A 655 8.96 -26.05 2.85
CA ILE A 655 8.18 -25.52 1.73
C ILE A 655 8.77 -25.99 0.40
N SER A 656 10.10 -25.85 0.21
CA SER A 656 10.77 -26.32 -1.00
C SER A 656 10.63 -27.83 -1.22
N SER A 657 10.72 -28.63 -0.16
CA SER A 657 10.60 -30.09 -0.25
C SER A 657 9.16 -30.51 -0.56
N ARG A 658 8.17 -29.89 0.09
CA ARG A 658 6.75 -30.15 -0.15
C ARG A 658 6.34 -29.76 -1.56
N ILE A 659 6.66 -28.55 -2.03
CA ILE A 659 6.32 -28.10 -3.39
C ILE A 659 6.88 -29.06 -4.45
N VAL A 660 8.15 -29.48 -4.35
CA VAL A 660 8.77 -30.37 -5.36
C VAL A 660 8.22 -31.80 -5.33
N ASN A 661 7.70 -32.29 -4.19
CA ASN A 661 7.15 -33.64 -4.07
C ASN A 661 5.62 -33.72 -4.26
N GLU A 662 4.88 -32.66 -3.92
CA GLU A 662 3.42 -32.62 -3.92
C GLU A 662 2.82 -31.93 -5.16
N VAL A 663 3.54 -31.02 -5.83
CA VAL A 663 3.01 -30.21 -6.94
C VAL A 663 3.48 -30.74 -8.29
N PRO A 664 2.58 -31.31 -9.13
CA PRO A 664 2.92 -31.71 -10.49
C PRO A 664 3.40 -30.51 -11.32
N GLY A 665 4.47 -30.72 -12.10
CA GLY A 665 4.98 -29.69 -13.01
C GLY A 665 5.91 -28.65 -12.38
N VAL A 666 6.34 -28.82 -11.12
CA VAL A 666 7.40 -28.03 -10.48
C VAL A 666 8.59 -28.95 -10.12
N ASN A 667 9.83 -28.48 -10.30
CA ASN A 667 11.02 -29.24 -9.83
C ASN A 667 12.11 -28.38 -9.16
N ARG A 668 11.84 -27.08 -8.96
CA ARG A 668 12.76 -26.15 -8.30
C ARG A 668 11.99 -25.01 -7.64
N VAL A 669 12.47 -24.61 -6.48
CA VAL A 669 11.93 -23.49 -5.70
C VAL A 669 13.05 -22.50 -5.40
N VAL A 670 12.72 -21.21 -5.40
CA VAL A 670 13.62 -20.10 -5.01
C VAL A 670 12.91 -19.18 -4.01
N TYR A 671 13.65 -18.33 -3.30
CA TYR A 671 13.09 -17.34 -2.37
C TYR A 671 13.52 -15.93 -2.74
N ASP A 672 12.58 -14.99 -2.76
CA ASP A 672 12.83 -13.59 -3.15
C ASP A 672 13.30 -12.73 -1.96
N ILE A 673 14.60 -12.45 -1.96
CA ILE A 673 15.34 -11.63 -0.98
C ILE A 673 15.44 -10.14 -1.37
N SER A 674 14.52 -9.64 -2.22
CA SER A 674 14.50 -8.25 -2.66
C SER A 674 13.60 -7.37 -1.78
N SER A 675 14.15 -6.31 -1.18
CA SER A 675 13.37 -5.32 -0.41
C SER A 675 12.63 -4.33 -1.34
N LYS A 676 11.60 -3.64 -0.81
CA LYS A 676 10.88 -2.51 -1.43
C LYS A 676 11.24 -1.22 -0.69
N PRO A 677 11.97 -0.26 -1.31
CA PRO A 677 12.65 -0.32 -2.61
C PRO A 677 13.90 -1.24 -2.58
N PRO A 678 14.48 -1.64 -3.75
CA PRO A 678 14.15 -1.21 -5.12
C PRO A 678 13.06 -2.02 -5.83
N ALA A 679 12.63 -3.16 -5.28
CA ALA A 679 11.60 -4.02 -5.88
C ALA A 679 10.18 -3.66 -5.43
N THR A 680 9.18 -4.34 -5.98
CA THR A 680 7.79 -4.36 -5.52
C THR A 680 7.53 -5.55 -4.58
N ILE A 681 6.32 -5.68 -4.02
CA ILE A 681 5.95 -6.85 -3.20
C ILE A 681 5.53 -8.01 -4.11
N GLU A 682 4.46 -7.82 -4.90
CA GLU A 682 4.12 -8.65 -6.07
C GLU A 682 5.17 -8.44 -7.18
N TRP A 683 5.26 -9.36 -8.14
CA TRP A 683 6.21 -9.28 -9.28
C TRP A 683 5.62 -8.63 -10.55
N GLU A 684 4.31 -8.42 -10.58
CA GLU A 684 3.48 -7.83 -11.66
C GLU A 684 2.29 -7.05 -11.07
#